data_AF-A0A7M3WGK7-F1
#
_entry.id   AF-A0A7M3WGK7-F1
#
_cell.length_a   1.000
_cell.length_b   1.000
_cell.length_c   1.000
_cell.angle_alpha   90.00
_cell.angle_beta   90.00
_cell.angle_gamma   90.00
#
_symmetry.space_group_name_H-M   'P 1'
#
loop_
_entity.id
_entity.type
_entity.pdbx_description
1 polymer ?
#
loop_
_entity_poly.entity_id
_entity_poly.type
_entity_poly.pdbx_seq_one_letter_code
_entity_poly.pdbx_strand_id
1 'polypeptide(L)'
;MGDDESPDKVIREREFRLPSGIDIGNLDVSENVDDSKKAQKQDDAIGDLFDPFAEPDEDSPGRVSRDGSVSSPPERDIVSQLSTEGEQRVNWILMVSMIVIYSAISIQIGRVFEAQIGTILLLFLAFFGFGLGELWVPKERLSLLGITWVIISMKVLYGLAIELRNWGVIEDDLLLGIVLLLLVVVNILVAYRHDHDAIAAQSTLVLLAIGSTAGTEFGELGVAVMILIATIILHGIAINRGSGNLASLGIASSNLWIGMHAITPQFSAGPLQVLPIEEPLLLFLLLMVVTSLNAYMATVFSKNENWFSKGFETLGLGKPGLWGVSISLGMVGAVLAVASNREDLGYALGMVTFLGGAFGGSYLVVRGVQSRRVSRPLLITATVLTLVLLNDGYVDESLGVSSYHIFTAIGAVVTVAIILRDQSSVSDRVLWVGSVVVLAILVLLVPTDSKSDGDGGFTLLGILSLLHIGTAVLAVRRNSSSLTGVTVILPWSWIVTEKMIEETVRTIMIANDLNEHNGMVHLEPLPLAIYLSLSSVLLFLVNSKMGDSGVNLASGFLGITEISASIRDSGLLNLWSIGLWLPMLTIVILAQFDGFNTLSLVSLLALVSFLHILSFALGLRNSSEEGIIWIVAITYLTIQWRHGLDEWIFVLMCLSISSILYFGKDAVYGLGIGMVAVPMLVFW
;
A
#
# COMPACT_ATOMS: atom_id res chain seq x y z
N MET A 1 39.76 -23.36 51.63
CA MET A 1 39.32 -24.77 51.55
C MET A 1 37.81 -24.71 51.70
N GLY A 2 36.99 -24.72 50.67
CA GLY A 2 37.13 -25.27 49.31
C GLY A 2 35.91 -26.16 49.15
N ASP A 3 34.83 -25.62 48.58
CA ASP A 3 33.75 -26.42 48.00
C ASP A 3 33.25 -25.71 46.73
N ASP A 4 33.17 -26.53 45.70
CA ASP A 4 33.13 -26.26 44.28
C ASP A 4 31.67 -26.41 43.85
N GLU A 5 30.90 -25.32 43.80
CA GLU A 5 29.58 -25.33 43.16
C GLU A 5 29.77 -25.19 41.65
N SER A 6 29.83 -26.35 40.99
CA SER A 6 29.84 -26.46 39.54
C SER A 6 28.66 -25.69 38.93
N PRO A 7 28.87 -24.79 37.95
CA PRO A 7 27.78 -24.07 37.31
C PRO A 7 26.89 -25.04 36.52
N ASP A 8 25.60 -24.83 36.73
CA ASP A 8 24.42 -25.59 36.33
C ASP A 8 24.52 -26.39 35.01
N LYS A 9 24.32 -27.71 35.13
CA LYS A 9 24.27 -28.65 34.01
C LYS A 9 23.17 -28.31 32.99
N VAL A 10 22.14 -27.59 33.44
CA VAL A 10 20.98 -27.16 32.63
C VAL A 10 21.34 -26.02 31.65
N ILE A 11 22.29 -25.15 32.00
CA ILE A 11 22.77 -24.09 31.09
C ILE A 11 23.65 -24.69 29.99
N ARG A 12 24.46 -25.70 30.34
CA ARG A 12 25.34 -26.39 29.38
C ARG A 12 24.59 -27.27 28.38
N GLU A 13 23.41 -27.79 28.75
CA GLU A 13 22.54 -28.55 27.82
C GLU A 13 21.73 -27.67 26.86
N ARG A 14 21.58 -26.36 27.12
CA ARG A 14 21.00 -25.41 26.15
C ARG A 14 21.99 -24.91 25.09
N GLU A 15 23.29 -25.01 25.33
CA GLU A 15 24.33 -24.45 24.46
C GLU A 15 24.88 -25.44 23.40
N PHE A 16 24.51 -26.73 23.45
CA PHE A 16 25.02 -27.72 22.51
C PHE A 16 23.93 -28.67 22.00
N ARG A 17 23.00 -28.11 21.24
CA ARG A 17 22.29 -28.83 20.17
C ARG A 17 22.19 -27.94 18.94
N LEU A 18 23.34 -27.53 18.42
CA LEU A 18 23.46 -27.13 17.02
C LEU A 18 23.13 -28.39 16.19
N PRO A 19 22.09 -28.38 15.34
CA PRO A 19 21.98 -29.38 14.29
C PRO A 19 23.15 -29.11 13.35
N SER A 20 24.25 -29.85 13.52
CA SER A 20 25.31 -29.94 12.52
C SER A 20 24.73 -30.67 11.32
N GLY A 21 24.13 -29.92 10.42
CA GLY A 21 23.44 -30.42 9.25
C GLY A 21 23.13 -29.23 8.36
N ILE A 22 24.09 -28.88 7.53
CA ILE A 22 23.89 -27.97 6.41
C ILE A 22 22.91 -28.68 5.47
N ASP A 23 21.63 -28.30 5.53
CA ASP A 23 20.64 -28.68 4.53
C ASP A 23 20.47 -27.52 3.55
N ILE A 24 21.25 -27.58 2.46
CA ILE A 24 21.22 -26.62 1.35
C ILE A 24 20.19 -27.06 0.29
N GLY A 25 19.28 -27.99 0.63
CA GLY A 25 18.37 -28.61 -0.32
C GLY A 25 17.02 -27.91 -0.52
N ASN A 26 16.56 -27.06 0.40
CA ASN A 26 15.19 -26.53 0.34
C ASN A 26 15.04 -25.26 -0.53
N LEU A 27 15.65 -25.28 -1.71
CA LEU A 27 15.22 -24.41 -2.82
C LEU A 27 14.39 -25.16 -3.88
N ASP A 28 14.21 -26.49 -3.74
CA ASP A 28 13.24 -27.24 -4.58
C ASP A 28 12.83 -28.59 -3.96
N VAL A 29 12.23 -28.60 -2.76
CA VAL A 29 11.53 -29.78 -2.22
C VAL A 29 10.25 -29.37 -1.53
N SER A 30 9.13 -29.83 -2.08
CA SER A 30 7.81 -29.81 -1.44
C SER A 30 7.85 -30.67 -0.17
N GLU A 31 8.00 -30.05 0.99
CA GLU A 31 7.53 -30.69 2.23
C GLU A 31 6.01 -30.69 2.19
N ASN A 32 5.45 -31.84 1.80
CA ASN A 32 4.04 -32.16 2.03
C ASN A 32 3.83 -32.26 3.56
N VAL A 33 3.65 -31.11 4.20
CA VAL A 33 2.94 -31.04 5.46
C VAL A 33 1.49 -31.30 5.12
N ASP A 34 0.95 -32.37 5.71
CA ASP A 34 -0.40 -32.86 5.50
C ASP A 34 -1.40 -31.82 6.06
N ASP A 35 -1.71 -30.79 5.26
CA ASP A 35 -2.69 -29.73 5.54
C ASP A 35 -4.11 -30.27 5.43
N SER A 36 -4.46 -31.16 6.37
CA SER A 36 -5.83 -31.60 6.60
C SER A 36 -6.47 -30.87 7.79
N LYS A 37 -6.06 -29.63 8.07
CA LYS A 37 -6.78 -28.75 8.99
C LYS A 37 -7.81 -27.93 8.20
N LYS A 38 -9.06 -28.04 8.65
CA LYS A 38 -10.28 -27.46 8.05
C LYS A 38 -10.01 -26.13 7.32
N ALA A 39 -10.21 -26.13 6.01
CA ALA A 39 -10.17 -24.95 5.16
C ALA A 39 -11.18 -23.89 5.62
N GLN A 40 -10.73 -22.98 6.49
CA GLN A 40 -11.28 -21.64 6.55
C GLN A 40 -10.99 -21.01 5.18
N LYS A 41 -11.99 -20.37 4.54
CA LYS A 41 -11.85 -19.77 3.19
C LYS A 41 -10.81 -18.63 3.24
N GLN A 42 -9.53 -18.97 3.15
CA GLN A 42 -8.44 -18.00 3.08
C GLN A 42 -8.61 -17.14 1.83
N ASP A 43 -8.24 -15.85 1.93
CA ASP A 43 -8.24 -14.97 0.78
C ASP A 43 -6.98 -15.18 -0.05
N ASP A 44 -6.98 -16.17 -0.96
CA ASP A 44 -5.83 -16.49 -1.84
C ASP A 44 -5.23 -15.26 -2.55
N ALA A 45 -6.03 -14.21 -2.80
CA ALA A 45 -5.55 -13.00 -3.46
C ALA A 45 -4.68 -12.14 -2.54
N ILE A 46 -5.12 -11.93 -1.29
CA ILE A 46 -4.38 -11.14 -0.29
C ILE A 46 -3.38 -11.98 0.49
N GLY A 47 -3.61 -13.28 0.60
CA GLY A 47 -2.85 -14.21 1.44
C GLY A 47 -3.08 -13.96 2.93
N ASP A 48 -2.09 -14.38 3.71
CA ASP A 48 -2.11 -14.25 5.16
C ASP A 48 -1.48 -12.92 5.60
N LEU A 49 -2.28 -11.86 5.52
CA LEU A 49 -1.94 -10.54 6.04
C LEU A 49 -2.63 -10.33 7.40
N PHE A 50 -1.92 -9.69 8.32
CA PHE A 50 -2.45 -9.29 9.62
C PHE A 50 -3.75 -8.47 9.47
N ASP A 51 -4.78 -8.84 10.24
CA ASP A 51 -6.07 -8.16 10.26
C ASP A 51 -6.41 -7.74 11.70
N PRO A 52 -6.26 -6.45 12.06
CA PRO A 52 -6.45 -5.99 13.43
C PRO A 52 -7.90 -6.02 13.90
N PHE A 53 -8.85 -6.26 12.99
CA PHE A 53 -10.27 -6.30 13.26
C PHE A 53 -10.86 -7.71 13.26
N ALA A 54 -10.02 -8.73 12.98
CA ALA A 54 -10.45 -10.12 13.03
C ALA A 54 -10.79 -10.53 14.47
N GLU A 55 -11.91 -11.22 14.64
CA GLU A 55 -12.21 -11.84 15.93
C GLU A 55 -11.23 -13.01 16.17
N PRO A 56 -10.63 -13.11 17.37
CA PRO A 56 -9.72 -14.20 17.68
C PRO A 56 -10.46 -15.56 17.70
N ASP A 57 -10.00 -16.50 16.88
CA ASP A 57 -10.51 -17.87 16.76
C ASP A 57 -9.90 -18.80 17.84
N GLU A 58 -10.40 -20.03 17.94
CA GLU A 58 -9.87 -21.05 18.86
C GLU A 58 -8.38 -21.36 18.64
N ASP A 59 -7.90 -21.18 17.41
CA ASP A 59 -6.51 -21.45 16.99
C ASP A 59 -5.61 -20.21 16.97
N SER A 60 -6.11 -19.02 17.38
CA SER A 60 -5.31 -17.78 17.38
C SER A 60 -4.03 -17.93 18.22
N PRO A 61 -2.84 -17.54 17.69
CA PRO A 61 -1.56 -17.69 18.37
C PRO A 61 -1.56 -17.06 19.77
N GLY A 62 -1.15 -17.82 20.79
CA GLY A 62 -1.04 -17.31 22.17
C GLY A 62 -2.37 -17.09 22.90
N ARG A 63 -3.52 -17.46 22.32
CA ARG A 63 -4.83 -17.34 23.00
C ARG A 63 -4.94 -18.37 24.13
N VAL A 64 -5.24 -17.88 25.33
CA VAL A 64 -5.52 -18.73 26.50
C VAL A 64 -7.00 -19.11 26.48
N SER A 65 -7.29 -20.40 26.29
CA SER A 65 -8.62 -20.98 26.36
C SER A 65 -9.24 -20.81 27.76
N ARG A 66 -10.56 -20.94 27.88
CA ARG A 66 -11.28 -20.80 29.16
C ARG A 66 -10.81 -21.76 30.25
N ASP A 67 -10.15 -22.85 29.87
CA ASP A 67 -9.52 -23.84 30.74
C ASP A 67 -8.04 -23.53 31.09
N GLY A 68 -7.51 -22.39 30.64
CA GLY A 68 -6.12 -21.99 30.85
C GLY A 68 -5.13 -22.60 29.87
N SER A 69 -5.57 -23.42 28.90
CA SER A 69 -4.70 -24.04 27.89
C SER A 69 -4.38 -23.06 26.75
N VAL A 70 -3.22 -23.23 26.12
CA VAL A 70 -2.84 -22.49 24.91
C VAL A 70 -2.70 -23.51 23.78
N SER A 71 -3.58 -23.44 22.79
CA SER A 71 -3.66 -24.38 21.66
C SER A 71 -2.53 -24.15 20.64
N SER A 72 -2.19 -22.89 20.40
CA SER A 72 -1.18 -22.47 19.42
C SER A 72 -0.08 -21.66 20.12
N PRO A 73 1.21 -21.99 19.93
CA PRO A 73 2.29 -21.23 20.54
C PRO A 73 2.22 -19.75 20.11
N PRO A 74 2.64 -18.80 20.97
CA PRO A 74 2.70 -17.40 20.61
C PRO A 74 3.61 -17.17 19.40
N GLU A 75 3.34 -16.11 18.63
CA GLU A 75 4.25 -15.68 17.57
C GLU A 75 5.67 -15.45 18.14
N ARG A 76 6.68 -15.89 17.40
CA ARG A 76 8.08 -15.82 17.82
C ARG A 76 8.56 -14.37 17.79
N ASP A 77 9.42 -14.02 18.75
CA ASP A 77 10.08 -12.71 18.80
C ASP A 77 10.89 -12.45 17.51
N ILE A 78 10.72 -11.25 16.95
CA ILE A 78 11.44 -10.72 15.78
C ILE A 78 12.95 -10.92 15.93
N VAL A 79 13.49 -10.75 17.14
CA VAL A 79 14.92 -10.94 17.42
C VAL A 79 15.36 -12.40 17.25
N SER A 80 14.50 -13.35 17.65
CA SER A 80 14.78 -14.79 17.54
C SER A 80 14.68 -15.28 16.09
N GLN A 81 13.76 -14.72 15.30
CA GLN A 81 13.69 -14.98 13.86
C GLN A 81 14.91 -14.40 13.13
N LEU A 82 15.30 -13.15 13.46
CA LEU A 82 16.46 -12.50 12.86
C LEU A 82 17.77 -13.28 13.10
N SER A 83 17.91 -13.89 14.27
CA SER A 83 19.09 -14.70 14.63
C SER A 83 19.15 -16.07 13.94
N THR A 84 18.01 -16.64 13.54
CA THR A 84 17.96 -17.99 12.93
C THR A 84 18.11 -17.94 11.41
N GLU A 85 17.70 -16.85 10.77
CA GLU A 85 17.83 -16.65 9.31
C GLU A 85 19.12 -15.92 8.88
N GLY A 86 19.92 -15.47 9.83
CA GLY A 86 21.10 -14.62 9.56
C GLY A 86 22.11 -15.23 8.58
N GLU A 87 22.30 -16.54 8.59
CA GLU A 87 23.27 -17.24 7.73
C GLU A 87 22.84 -17.24 6.25
N GLN A 88 21.54 -17.42 5.97
CA GLN A 88 21.00 -17.37 4.61
C GLN A 88 21.08 -15.96 4.01
N ARG A 89 20.85 -14.92 4.83
CA ARG A 89 20.96 -13.50 4.41
C ARG A 89 22.39 -13.12 4.03
N VAL A 90 23.40 -13.64 4.74
CA VAL A 90 24.81 -13.34 4.45
C VAL A 90 25.23 -13.85 3.06
N ASN A 91 24.77 -15.04 2.66
CA ASN A 91 25.10 -15.58 1.32
C ASN A 91 24.48 -14.75 0.19
N TRP A 92 23.24 -14.28 0.37
CA TRP A 92 22.58 -13.38 -0.59
C TRP A 92 23.29 -12.02 -0.74
N ILE A 93 23.71 -11.43 0.38
CA ILE A 93 24.46 -10.16 0.38
C ILE A 93 25.77 -10.33 -0.40
N LEU A 94 26.50 -11.43 -0.20
CA LEU A 94 27.75 -11.70 -0.92
C LEU A 94 27.53 -11.81 -2.44
N MET A 95 26.48 -12.48 -2.90
CA MET A 95 26.15 -12.56 -4.34
C MET A 95 25.87 -11.18 -4.93
N VAL A 96 25.04 -10.37 -4.27
CA VAL A 96 24.73 -9.00 -4.71
C VAL A 96 26.00 -8.14 -4.74
N SER A 97 26.84 -8.21 -3.71
CA SER A 97 28.13 -7.52 -3.67
C SER A 97 29.03 -7.94 -4.83
N MET A 98 29.10 -9.23 -5.16
CA MET A 98 29.88 -9.73 -6.30
C MET A 98 29.39 -9.12 -7.61
N ILE A 99 28.07 -9.09 -7.85
CA ILE A 99 27.48 -8.47 -9.04
C ILE A 99 27.88 -6.99 -9.13
N VAL A 100 27.79 -6.25 -8.01
CA VAL A 100 28.14 -4.82 -7.98
C VAL A 100 29.62 -4.60 -8.26
N ILE A 101 30.51 -5.35 -7.60
CA ILE A 101 31.97 -5.21 -7.75
C ILE A 101 32.39 -5.51 -9.19
N TYR A 102 31.94 -6.63 -9.77
CA TYR A 102 32.30 -6.94 -11.16
C TYR A 102 31.66 -6.00 -12.18
N SER A 103 30.45 -5.48 -11.90
CA SER A 103 29.86 -4.41 -12.71
C SER A 103 30.71 -3.13 -12.65
N ALA A 104 31.21 -2.76 -11.48
CA ALA A 104 32.10 -1.61 -11.31
C ALA A 104 33.45 -1.82 -12.03
N ILE A 105 34.03 -3.02 -11.96
CA ILE A 105 35.24 -3.37 -12.71
C ILE A 105 34.98 -3.23 -14.22
N SER A 106 33.84 -3.71 -14.72
CA SER A 106 33.45 -3.57 -16.13
C SER A 106 33.38 -2.10 -16.56
N ILE A 107 32.75 -1.24 -15.76
CA ILE A 107 32.67 0.20 -16.03
C ILE A 107 34.06 0.83 -16.01
N GLN A 108 34.90 0.45 -15.05
CA GLN A 108 36.27 0.97 -14.94
C GLN A 108 37.11 0.59 -16.16
N ILE A 109 36.96 -0.64 -16.67
CA ILE A 109 37.63 -1.07 -17.90
C ILE A 109 37.18 -0.20 -19.09
N GLY A 110 35.87 0.03 -19.21
CA GLY A 110 35.29 0.88 -20.27
C GLY A 110 35.83 2.32 -20.27
N ARG A 111 36.02 2.89 -19.08
CA ARG A 111 36.47 4.29 -18.91
C ARG A 111 37.98 4.49 -18.98
N VAL A 112 38.79 3.50 -18.59
CA VAL A 112 40.25 3.65 -18.47
C VAL A 112 40.99 3.22 -19.74
N PHE A 113 40.52 2.17 -20.42
CA PHE A 113 41.22 1.60 -21.57
C PHE A 113 40.69 2.14 -22.89
N GLU A 114 41.56 2.14 -23.91
CA GLU A 114 41.19 2.43 -25.29
C GLU A 114 40.33 1.29 -25.88
N ALA A 115 39.52 1.62 -26.89
CA ALA A 115 38.47 0.76 -27.43
C ALA A 115 38.90 -0.69 -27.74
N GLN A 116 40.07 -0.86 -28.36
CA GLN A 116 40.59 -2.19 -28.72
C GLN A 116 40.90 -3.04 -27.48
N ILE A 117 41.64 -2.49 -26.53
CA ILE A 117 42.06 -3.19 -25.31
C ILE A 117 40.85 -3.42 -24.39
N GLY A 118 40.02 -2.40 -24.21
CA GLY A 118 38.81 -2.48 -23.41
C GLY A 118 37.84 -3.56 -23.93
N THR A 119 37.61 -3.61 -25.24
CA THR A 119 36.75 -4.65 -25.86
C THR A 119 37.28 -6.06 -25.58
N ILE A 120 38.58 -6.29 -25.74
CA ILE A 120 39.20 -7.61 -25.48
C ILE A 120 39.04 -8.01 -24.01
N LEU A 121 39.30 -7.09 -23.08
CA LEU A 121 39.19 -7.34 -21.64
C LEU A 121 37.75 -7.63 -21.21
N LEU A 122 36.78 -6.87 -21.71
CA LEU A 122 35.36 -7.07 -21.40
C LEU A 122 34.83 -8.38 -21.99
N LEU A 123 35.19 -8.72 -23.23
CA LEU A 123 34.85 -10.02 -23.83
C LEU A 123 35.48 -11.18 -23.07
N PHE A 124 36.74 -11.05 -22.65
CA PHE A 124 37.40 -12.06 -21.83
C PHE A 124 36.67 -12.26 -20.50
N LEU A 125 36.32 -11.17 -19.81
CA LEU A 125 35.58 -11.23 -18.55
C LEU A 125 34.20 -11.88 -18.73
N ALA A 126 33.47 -11.50 -19.78
CA ALA A 126 32.17 -12.09 -20.08
C ALA A 126 32.28 -13.59 -20.39
N PHE A 127 33.22 -14.00 -21.25
CA PHE A 127 33.42 -15.41 -21.61
C PHE A 127 33.89 -16.24 -20.42
N PHE A 128 34.78 -15.69 -19.60
CA PHE A 128 35.22 -16.33 -18.36
C PHE A 128 34.04 -16.60 -17.43
N GLY A 129 33.17 -15.60 -17.21
CA GLY A 129 31.97 -15.77 -16.38
C GLY A 129 30.97 -16.78 -16.97
N PHE A 130 30.77 -16.82 -18.28
CA PHE A 130 29.93 -17.86 -18.91
C PHE A 130 30.54 -19.26 -18.75
N GLY A 131 31.87 -19.39 -18.86
CA GLY A 131 32.57 -20.64 -18.62
C GLY A 131 32.40 -21.16 -17.18
N LEU A 132 32.46 -20.25 -16.20
CA LEU A 132 32.14 -20.58 -14.80
C LEU A 132 30.66 -20.94 -14.62
N GLY A 133 29.76 -20.21 -15.27
CA GLY A 133 28.33 -20.49 -15.30
C GLY A 133 28.03 -21.91 -15.79
N GLU A 134 28.53 -22.28 -16.96
CA GLU A 134 28.32 -23.62 -17.54
C GLU A 134 28.90 -24.74 -16.66
N LEU A 135 30.01 -24.48 -15.95
CA LEU A 135 30.64 -25.46 -15.07
C LEU A 135 29.93 -25.62 -13.71
N TRP A 136 29.33 -24.55 -13.20
CA TRP A 136 28.81 -24.48 -11.83
C TRP A 136 27.29 -24.58 -11.73
N VAL A 137 26.53 -24.10 -12.73
CA VAL A 137 25.06 -24.23 -12.75
C VAL A 137 24.59 -25.68 -12.61
N PRO A 138 25.21 -26.68 -13.28
CA PRO A 138 24.78 -28.08 -13.13
C PRO A 138 25.06 -28.70 -11.75
N LYS A 139 25.82 -28.01 -10.88
CA LYS A 139 26.21 -28.51 -9.56
C LYS A 139 25.32 -27.87 -8.50
N GLU A 140 24.49 -28.66 -7.84
CA GLU A 140 23.49 -28.21 -6.86
C GLU A 140 24.02 -27.16 -5.85
N ARG A 141 25.16 -27.43 -5.20
CA ARG A 141 25.78 -26.52 -4.21
C ARG A 141 26.39 -25.23 -4.78
N LEU A 142 26.68 -25.20 -6.08
CA LEU A 142 27.31 -24.08 -6.77
C LEU A 142 26.37 -23.41 -7.78
N SER A 143 25.13 -23.88 -7.89
CA SER A 143 24.19 -23.44 -8.92
C SER A 143 23.94 -21.93 -8.85
N LEU A 144 23.64 -21.40 -7.65
CA LEU A 144 23.43 -19.97 -7.42
C LEU A 144 24.67 -19.12 -7.78
N LEU A 145 25.87 -19.61 -7.46
CA LEU A 145 27.12 -18.93 -7.80
C LEU A 145 27.34 -18.95 -9.33
N GLY A 146 27.06 -20.06 -9.99
CA GLY A 146 27.09 -20.19 -11.44
C GLY A 146 26.12 -19.22 -12.12
N ILE A 147 24.87 -19.16 -11.66
CA ILE A 147 23.85 -18.20 -12.12
C ILE A 147 24.33 -16.76 -11.93
N THR A 148 24.96 -16.46 -10.79
CA THR A 148 25.50 -15.12 -10.51
C THR A 148 26.55 -14.73 -11.54
N TRP A 149 27.45 -15.64 -11.91
CA TRP A 149 28.44 -15.41 -12.97
C TRP A 149 27.81 -15.21 -14.35
N VAL A 150 26.76 -15.98 -14.68
CA VAL A 150 26.00 -15.78 -15.92
C VAL A 150 25.36 -14.38 -15.98
N ILE A 151 24.76 -13.93 -14.88
CA ILE A 151 24.18 -12.58 -14.76
C ILE A 151 25.26 -11.50 -14.95
N ILE A 152 26.42 -11.66 -14.29
CA ILE A 152 27.57 -10.77 -14.44
C ILE A 152 28.01 -10.71 -15.90
N SER A 153 28.21 -11.86 -16.55
CA SER A 153 28.61 -11.93 -17.96
C SER A 153 27.65 -11.20 -18.87
N MET A 154 26.34 -11.39 -18.69
CA MET A 154 25.34 -10.64 -19.46
C MET A 154 25.42 -9.13 -19.19
N LYS A 155 25.58 -8.70 -17.93
CA LYS A 155 25.78 -7.26 -17.61
C LYS A 155 27.01 -6.68 -18.29
N VAL A 156 28.12 -7.43 -18.29
CA VAL A 156 29.36 -7.03 -18.97
C VAL A 156 29.14 -6.88 -20.47
N LEU A 157 28.39 -7.78 -21.11
CA LEU A 157 28.07 -7.67 -22.54
C LEU A 157 27.19 -6.45 -22.87
N TYR A 158 26.18 -6.16 -22.04
CA TYR A 158 25.40 -4.92 -22.21
C TYR A 158 26.27 -3.67 -22.02
N GLY A 159 27.13 -3.69 -21.00
CA GLY A 159 28.10 -2.62 -20.76
C GLY A 159 29.04 -2.43 -21.95
N LEU A 160 29.56 -3.52 -22.52
CA LEU A 160 30.40 -3.48 -23.72
C LEU A 160 29.69 -2.82 -24.90
N ALA A 161 28.40 -3.13 -25.15
CA ALA A 161 27.64 -2.48 -26.22
C ALA A 161 27.54 -0.96 -26.01
N ILE A 162 27.29 -0.52 -24.77
CA ILE A 162 27.24 0.91 -24.42
C ILE A 162 28.63 1.56 -24.58
N GLU A 163 29.71 0.91 -24.15
CA GLU A 163 31.06 1.45 -24.29
C GLU A 163 31.53 1.50 -25.75
N LEU A 164 31.11 0.55 -26.60
CA LEU A 164 31.36 0.63 -28.05
C LEU A 164 30.74 1.87 -28.68
N ARG A 165 29.58 2.34 -28.17
CA ARG A 165 29.04 3.65 -28.55
C ARG A 165 29.87 4.80 -27.99
N ASN A 166 30.25 4.77 -26.72
CA ASN A 166 31.10 5.82 -26.12
C ASN A 166 32.44 5.98 -26.85
N TRP A 167 33.02 4.87 -27.33
CA TRP A 167 34.27 4.86 -28.08
C TRP A 167 34.12 5.23 -29.57
N GLY A 168 32.91 5.49 -30.04
CA GLY A 168 32.63 5.84 -31.45
C GLY A 168 32.79 4.67 -32.43
N VAL A 169 32.79 3.42 -31.95
CA VAL A 169 32.79 2.23 -32.81
C VAL A 169 31.38 1.95 -33.35
N ILE A 170 30.37 2.17 -32.51
CA ILE A 170 28.97 2.26 -32.92
C ILE A 170 28.67 3.75 -33.12
N GLU A 171 28.37 4.15 -34.35
CA GLU A 171 28.17 5.57 -34.68
C GLU A 171 26.77 6.07 -34.30
N ASP A 172 25.74 5.25 -34.49
CA ASP A 172 24.32 5.66 -34.38
C ASP A 172 23.57 5.02 -33.19
N ASP A 173 22.57 5.73 -32.64
CA ASP A 173 21.75 5.27 -31.50
C ASP A 173 20.84 4.11 -31.88
N LEU A 174 20.33 4.14 -33.11
CA LEU A 174 19.57 3.04 -33.68
C LEU A 174 20.36 1.73 -33.70
N LEU A 175 21.64 1.78 -34.10
CA LEU A 175 22.49 0.57 -34.17
C LEU A 175 22.81 0.04 -32.77
N LEU A 176 23.06 0.93 -31.80
CA LEU A 176 23.18 0.55 -30.40
C LEU A 176 21.90 -0.15 -29.90
N GLY A 177 20.74 0.43 -30.17
CA GLY A 177 19.44 -0.15 -29.81
C GLY A 177 19.24 -1.56 -30.39
N ILE A 178 19.56 -1.77 -31.67
CA ILE A 178 19.50 -3.09 -32.32
C ILE A 178 20.44 -4.09 -31.64
N VAL A 179 21.69 -3.71 -31.36
CA VAL A 179 22.67 -4.57 -30.68
C VAL A 179 22.18 -4.94 -29.29
N LEU A 180 21.64 -3.99 -28.53
CA LEU A 180 21.09 -4.23 -27.20
C LEU A 180 19.85 -5.17 -27.24
N LEU A 181 18.96 -5.01 -28.22
CA LEU A 181 17.82 -5.92 -28.41
C LEU A 181 18.28 -7.35 -28.76
N LEU A 182 19.31 -7.49 -29.62
CA LEU A 182 19.90 -8.80 -29.90
C LEU A 182 20.51 -9.43 -28.64
N LEU A 183 21.19 -8.64 -27.80
CA LEU A 183 21.70 -9.11 -26.51
C LEU A 183 20.58 -9.51 -25.55
N VAL A 184 19.42 -8.82 -25.56
CA VAL A 184 18.24 -9.25 -24.80
C VAL A 184 17.76 -10.62 -25.28
N VAL A 185 17.69 -10.86 -26.59
CA VAL A 185 17.33 -12.17 -27.15
C VAL A 185 18.32 -13.24 -26.68
N VAL A 186 19.63 -12.96 -26.74
CA VAL A 186 20.66 -13.87 -26.20
C VAL A 186 20.42 -14.14 -24.71
N ASN A 187 20.10 -13.12 -23.92
CA ASN A 187 19.84 -13.27 -22.49
C ASN A 187 18.62 -14.16 -22.22
N ILE A 188 17.56 -13.99 -22.99
CA ILE A 188 16.37 -14.84 -22.90
C ILE A 188 16.76 -16.29 -23.22
N LEU A 189 17.53 -16.55 -24.28
CA LEU A 189 18.01 -17.89 -24.62
C LEU A 189 18.90 -18.50 -23.51
N VAL A 190 19.76 -17.70 -22.90
CA VAL A 190 20.59 -18.09 -21.75
C VAL A 190 19.71 -18.43 -20.54
N ALA A 191 18.64 -17.67 -20.31
CA ALA A 191 17.68 -17.96 -19.25
C ALA A 191 16.96 -19.29 -19.48
N TYR A 192 16.60 -19.62 -20.72
CA TYR A 192 16.05 -20.94 -21.07
C TYR A 192 17.08 -22.07 -20.95
N ARG A 193 18.35 -21.81 -21.25
CA ARG A 193 19.43 -22.80 -21.12
C ARG A 193 19.66 -23.21 -19.67
N HIS A 194 19.71 -22.24 -18.76
CA HIS A 194 19.99 -22.46 -17.34
C HIS A 194 18.73 -22.58 -16.48
N ASP A 195 17.56 -22.50 -17.11
CA ASP A 195 16.24 -22.55 -16.50
C ASP A 195 16.08 -21.73 -15.21
N HIS A 196 16.56 -20.48 -15.21
CA HIS A 196 16.57 -19.66 -14.01
C HIS A 196 15.89 -18.30 -14.19
N ASP A 197 14.92 -18.02 -13.31
CA ASP A 197 14.09 -16.82 -13.38
C ASP A 197 14.87 -15.52 -13.19
N ALA A 198 15.96 -15.52 -12.41
CA ALA A 198 16.77 -14.30 -12.22
C ALA A 198 17.45 -13.82 -13.52
N ILE A 199 17.80 -14.73 -14.42
CA ILE A 199 18.40 -14.39 -15.73
C ILE A 199 17.31 -13.80 -16.64
N ALA A 200 16.13 -14.42 -16.66
CA ALA A 200 14.97 -13.89 -17.40
C ALA A 200 14.52 -12.52 -16.86
N ALA A 201 14.53 -12.32 -15.54
CA ALA A 201 14.24 -11.05 -14.89
C ALA A 201 15.23 -9.95 -15.32
N GLN A 202 16.52 -10.26 -15.42
CA GLN A 202 17.51 -9.32 -15.95
C GLN A 202 17.18 -8.91 -17.40
N SER A 203 16.83 -9.87 -18.25
CA SER A 203 16.48 -9.58 -19.66
C SER A 203 15.31 -8.61 -19.77
N THR A 204 14.34 -8.72 -18.86
CA THR A 204 13.21 -7.81 -18.76
C THR A 204 13.64 -6.41 -18.39
N LEU A 205 14.34 -6.25 -17.25
CA LEU A 205 14.70 -4.93 -16.74
C LEU A 205 15.54 -4.16 -17.77
N VAL A 206 16.40 -4.88 -18.48
CA VAL A 206 17.18 -4.32 -19.59
C VAL A 206 16.28 -3.95 -20.78
N LEU A 207 15.30 -4.79 -21.14
CA LEU A 207 14.37 -4.49 -22.22
C LEU A 207 13.51 -3.25 -21.95
N LEU A 208 13.04 -3.06 -20.71
CA LEU A 208 12.36 -1.83 -20.28
C LEU A 208 13.29 -0.61 -20.37
N ALA A 209 14.54 -0.74 -19.92
CA ALA A 209 15.53 0.33 -20.02
C ALA A 209 15.85 0.70 -21.48
N ILE A 210 15.99 -0.28 -22.38
CA ILE A 210 16.15 -0.02 -23.82
C ILE A 210 14.91 0.65 -24.40
N GLY A 211 13.71 0.24 -23.95
CA GLY A 211 12.46 0.86 -24.35
C GLY A 211 12.38 2.34 -23.98
N SER A 212 12.89 2.72 -22.82
CA SER A 212 12.99 4.13 -22.40
C SER A 212 13.82 5.00 -23.32
N THR A 213 14.80 4.39 -24.00
CA THR A 213 15.77 5.12 -24.83
C THR A 213 15.35 5.17 -26.30
N ALA A 214 14.31 4.43 -26.68
CA ALA A 214 13.72 4.49 -28.01
C ALA A 214 13.16 5.88 -28.37
N GLY A 215 12.96 6.74 -27.35
CA GLY A 215 12.50 8.11 -27.54
C GLY A 215 13.42 8.97 -28.41
N THR A 216 14.74 8.69 -28.45
CA THR A 216 15.68 9.48 -29.27
C THR A 216 15.33 9.43 -30.76
N GLU A 217 14.84 8.30 -31.24
CA GLU A 217 14.51 8.08 -32.65
C GLU A 217 13.01 8.23 -32.94
N PHE A 218 12.16 7.86 -31.97
CA PHE A 218 10.73 7.66 -32.19
C PHE A 218 9.83 8.54 -31.29
N GLY A 219 10.41 9.45 -30.51
CA GLY A 219 9.68 10.35 -29.60
C GLY A 219 8.92 9.62 -28.49
N GLU A 220 7.96 10.31 -27.89
CA GLU A 220 7.13 9.79 -26.78
C GLU A 220 6.37 8.51 -27.17
N LEU A 221 5.82 8.47 -28.40
CA LEU A 221 5.13 7.30 -28.93
C LEU A 221 6.06 6.09 -29.00
N GLY A 222 7.31 6.30 -29.41
CA GLY A 222 8.34 5.27 -29.40
C GLY A 222 8.58 4.65 -28.03
N VAL A 223 8.72 5.49 -27.00
CA VAL A 223 8.86 5.07 -25.61
C VAL A 223 7.65 4.23 -25.19
N ALA A 224 6.44 4.75 -25.40
CA ALA A 224 5.19 4.07 -25.02
C ALA A 224 5.05 2.70 -25.70
N VAL A 225 5.27 2.62 -27.01
CA VAL A 225 5.18 1.37 -27.77
C VAL A 225 6.24 0.37 -27.32
N MET A 226 7.47 0.82 -27.06
CA MET A 226 8.53 -0.08 -26.62
C MET A 226 8.33 -0.58 -25.20
N ILE A 227 7.80 0.25 -24.28
CA ILE A 227 7.38 -0.20 -22.94
C ILE A 227 6.28 -1.26 -23.06
N LEU A 228 5.30 -1.06 -23.94
CA LEU A 228 4.23 -2.04 -24.18
C LEU A 228 4.79 -3.36 -24.73
N ILE A 229 5.68 -3.30 -25.73
CA ILE A 229 6.35 -4.49 -26.29
C ILE A 229 7.16 -5.21 -25.22
N ALA A 230 7.94 -4.49 -24.43
CA ALA A 230 8.72 -5.04 -23.33
C ALA A 230 7.83 -5.75 -22.31
N THR A 231 6.70 -5.13 -21.97
CA THR A 231 5.68 -5.68 -21.06
C THR A 231 5.06 -6.96 -21.62
N ILE A 232 4.70 -6.99 -22.90
CA ILE A 232 4.13 -8.17 -23.56
C ILE A 232 5.16 -9.32 -23.58
N ILE A 233 6.42 -9.02 -23.92
CA ILE A 233 7.50 -10.02 -23.96
C ILE A 233 7.73 -10.60 -22.56
N LEU A 234 7.83 -9.76 -21.52
CA LEU A 234 7.97 -10.28 -20.15
C LEU A 234 6.81 -11.20 -19.80
N HIS A 235 5.58 -10.76 -20.03
CA HIS A 235 4.43 -11.54 -19.59
C HIS A 235 4.31 -12.83 -20.40
N GLY A 236 4.71 -12.81 -21.67
CA GLY A 236 4.86 -13.99 -22.50
C GLY A 236 5.90 -14.98 -21.96
N ILE A 237 7.06 -14.50 -21.50
CA ILE A 237 8.09 -15.35 -20.85
C ILE A 237 7.55 -15.94 -19.54
N ALA A 238 6.88 -15.14 -18.72
CA ALA A 238 6.28 -15.60 -17.47
C ALA A 238 5.23 -16.70 -17.72
N ILE A 239 4.36 -16.52 -18.71
CA ILE A 239 3.38 -17.54 -19.15
C ILE A 239 4.09 -18.81 -19.62
N ASN A 240 5.08 -18.70 -20.50
CA ASN A 240 5.77 -19.87 -21.05
C ASN A 240 6.51 -20.68 -19.97
N ARG A 241 7.10 -19.99 -18.99
CA ARG A 241 7.85 -20.62 -17.88
C ARG A 241 6.96 -21.06 -16.72
N GLY A 242 5.69 -20.65 -16.67
CA GLY A 242 4.85 -20.87 -15.49
C GLY A 242 5.39 -20.17 -14.23
N SER A 243 6.15 -19.09 -14.39
CA SER A 243 6.86 -18.44 -13.28
C SER A 243 6.04 -17.32 -12.62
N GLY A 244 5.70 -17.51 -11.35
CA GLY A 244 5.12 -16.47 -10.50
C GLY A 244 6.10 -15.32 -10.23
N ASN A 245 7.41 -15.60 -10.11
CA ASN A 245 8.44 -14.58 -9.93
C ASN A 245 8.48 -13.58 -11.08
N LEU A 246 8.46 -14.07 -12.32
CA LEU A 246 8.48 -13.21 -13.51
C LEU A 246 7.17 -12.46 -13.68
N ALA A 247 6.04 -13.11 -13.41
CA ALA A 247 4.73 -12.46 -13.45
C ALA A 247 4.65 -11.31 -12.43
N SER A 248 5.06 -11.55 -11.19
CA SER A 248 5.04 -10.53 -10.13
C SER A 248 5.98 -9.36 -10.44
N LEU A 249 7.19 -9.67 -10.94
CA LEU A 249 8.15 -8.65 -11.37
C LEU A 249 7.61 -7.82 -12.54
N GLY A 250 6.91 -8.45 -13.49
CA GLY A 250 6.26 -7.78 -14.62
C GLY A 250 5.23 -6.75 -14.23
N ILE A 251 4.32 -7.17 -13.36
CA ILE A 251 3.26 -6.32 -12.83
C ILE A 251 3.87 -5.11 -12.13
N ALA A 252 4.86 -5.33 -11.26
CA ALA A 252 5.50 -4.25 -10.51
C ALA A 252 6.32 -3.32 -11.41
N SER A 253 7.21 -3.87 -12.25
CA SER A 253 8.15 -3.09 -13.05
C SER A 253 7.48 -2.28 -14.15
N SER A 254 6.48 -2.84 -14.85
CA SER A 254 5.84 -2.15 -15.98
C SER A 254 5.13 -0.86 -15.56
N ASN A 255 4.31 -0.89 -14.50
CA ASN A 255 3.66 0.31 -13.99
C ASN A 255 4.67 1.30 -13.36
N LEU A 256 5.70 0.80 -12.66
CA LEU A 256 6.75 1.67 -12.10
C LEU A 256 7.52 2.40 -13.19
N TRP A 257 7.80 1.73 -14.31
CA TRP A 257 8.46 2.33 -15.46
C TRP A 257 7.60 3.42 -16.11
N ILE A 258 6.31 3.15 -16.31
CA ILE A 258 5.36 4.17 -16.81
C ILE A 258 5.31 5.37 -15.87
N GLY A 259 5.20 5.13 -14.56
CA GLY A 259 5.22 6.18 -13.54
C GLY A 259 6.49 7.02 -13.58
N MET A 260 7.65 6.39 -13.75
CA MET A 260 8.94 7.10 -13.90
C MET A 260 8.93 8.02 -15.13
N HIS A 261 8.47 7.55 -16.29
CA HIS A 261 8.35 8.37 -17.50
C HIS A 261 7.30 9.48 -17.41
N ALA A 262 6.33 9.34 -16.51
CA ALA A 262 5.29 10.34 -16.31
C ALA A 262 5.76 11.53 -15.45
N ILE A 263 6.65 11.30 -14.48
CA ILE A 263 7.07 12.34 -13.51
C ILE A 263 8.49 12.86 -13.74
N THR A 264 9.34 12.11 -14.43
CA THR A 264 10.76 12.45 -14.56
C THR A 264 10.97 13.26 -15.82
N PRO A 265 11.60 14.46 -15.74
CA PRO A 265 11.96 15.21 -16.93
C PRO A 265 13.00 14.45 -17.76
N GLN A 266 13.26 14.91 -18.98
CA GLN A 266 14.30 14.34 -19.83
C GLN A 266 15.65 14.28 -19.09
N PHE A 267 16.27 13.09 -19.08
CA PHE A 267 17.59 12.89 -18.49
C PHE A 267 18.46 11.99 -19.36
N SER A 268 19.78 12.09 -19.19
CA SER A 268 20.76 11.24 -19.86
C SER A 268 21.36 10.21 -18.91
N ALA A 269 21.50 8.98 -19.39
CA ALA A 269 22.17 7.88 -18.72
C ALA A 269 23.33 7.38 -19.61
N GLY A 270 24.49 8.04 -19.52
CA GLY A 270 25.59 7.81 -20.45
C GLY A 270 25.24 8.35 -21.85
N PRO A 271 25.37 7.55 -22.93
CA PRO A 271 24.97 7.99 -24.27
C PRO A 271 23.45 7.95 -24.49
N LEU A 272 22.70 7.28 -23.61
CA LEU A 272 21.28 7.05 -23.76
C LEU A 272 20.48 8.24 -23.23
N GLN A 273 19.49 8.72 -23.98
CA GLN A 273 18.54 9.72 -23.49
C GLN A 273 17.21 9.05 -23.16
N VAL A 274 16.65 9.40 -22.01
CA VAL A 274 15.33 8.95 -21.57
C VAL A 274 14.37 10.14 -21.66
N LEU A 275 13.32 9.98 -22.46
CA LEU A 275 12.30 11.02 -22.66
C LEU A 275 11.10 10.81 -21.73
N PRO A 276 10.47 11.89 -21.23
CA PRO A 276 9.18 11.81 -20.56
C PRO A 276 8.07 11.41 -21.54
N ILE A 277 6.92 10.98 -21.00
CA ILE A 277 5.66 10.89 -21.75
C ILE A 277 4.80 12.07 -21.28
N GLU A 278 4.70 13.12 -22.10
CA GLU A 278 4.01 14.36 -21.76
C GLU A 278 2.56 14.34 -22.23
N GLU A 279 2.27 13.69 -23.37
CA GLU A 279 0.92 13.62 -23.91
C GLU A 279 -0.04 12.84 -22.97
N PRO A 280 -1.05 13.50 -22.35
CA PRO A 280 -1.88 12.87 -21.34
C PRO A 280 -2.65 11.66 -21.88
N LEU A 281 -3.22 11.78 -23.08
CA LEU A 281 -3.98 10.71 -23.72
C LEU A 281 -3.11 9.48 -24.00
N LEU A 282 -1.87 9.68 -24.47
CA LEU A 282 -0.93 8.59 -24.72
C LEU A 282 -0.59 7.85 -23.41
N LEU A 283 -0.30 8.60 -22.34
CA LEU A 283 -0.02 8.03 -21.02
C LEU A 283 -1.23 7.27 -20.45
N PHE A 284 -2.44 7.85 -20.60
CA PHE A 284 -3.69 7.24 -20.17
C PHE A 284 -3.91 5.89 -20.87
N LEU A 285 -3.79 5.86 -22.20
CA LEU A 285 -3.98 4.64 -23.01
C LEU A 285 -2.91 3.59 -22.74
N LEU A 286 -1.64 4.00 -22.62
CA LEU A 286 -0.54 3.08 -22.29
C LEU A 286 -0.78 2.41 -20.95
N LEU A 287 -1.08 3.20 -19.92
CA LEU A 287 -1.33 2.67 -18.58
C LEU A 287 -2.61 1.83 -18.54
N MET A 288 -3.65 2.15 -19.33
CA MET A 288 -4.84 1.31 -19.47
C MET A 288 -4.50 -0.10 -20.00
N VAL A 289 -3.75 -0.17 -21.09
CA VAL A 289 -3.39 -1.45 -21.73
C VAL A 289 -2.46 -2.25 -20.81
N VAL A 290 -1.42 -1.63 -20.28
CA VAL A 290 -0.45 -2.29 -19.40
C VAL A 290 -1.10 -2.76 -18.10
N THR A 291 -1.96 -1.93 -17.48
CA THR A 291 -2.73 -2.34 -16.30
C THR A 291 -3.66 -3.51 -16.59
N SER A 292 -4.27 -3.57 -17.78
CA SER A 292 -5.11 -4.71 -18.18
C SER A 292 -4.30 -6.01 -18.31
N LEU A 293 -3.10 -5.93 -18.89
CA LEU A 293 -2.16 -7.06 -18.97
C LEU A 293 -1.72 -7.50 -17.56
N ASN A 294 -1.37 -6.54 -16.72
CA ASN A 294 -0.97 -6.77 -15.33
C ASN A 294 -2.09 -7.43 -14.52
N ALA A 295 -3.33 -6.94 -14.67
CA ALA A 295 -4.50 -7.51 -14.03
C ALA A 295 -4.75 -8.96 -14.50
N TYR A 296 -4.62 -9.23 -15.80
CA TYR A 296 -4.70 -10.59 -16.34
C TYR A 296 -3.63 -11.50 -15.74
N MET A 297 -2.38 -11.05 -15.70
CA MET A 297 -1.26 -11.84 -15.19
C MET A 297 -1.38 -12.12 -13.70
N ALA A 298 -1.86 -11.15 -12.92
CA ALA A 298 -2.21 -11.33 -11.52
C ALA A 298 -3.31 -12.40 -11.33
N THR A 299 -4.28 -12.51 -12.25
CA THR A 299 -5.28 -13.61 -12.17
C THR A 299 -4.67 -14.97 -12.43
N VAL A 300 -3.86 -15.09 -13.50
CA VAL A 300 -3.30 -16.37 -13.96
C VAL A 300 -2.32 -16.93 -12.92
N PHE A 301 -1.51 -16.07 -12.32
CA PHE A 301 -0.43 -16.47 -11.41
C PHE A 301 -0.78 -16.33 -9.92
N SER A 302 -2.03 -15.96 -9.58
CA SER A 302 -2.43 -15.68 -8.19
C SER A 302 -2.04 -16.74 -7.16
N LYS A 303 -1.99 -18.02 -7.57
CA LYS A 303 -1.67 -19.16 -6.71
C LYS A 303 -0.20 -19.60 -6.76
N ASN A 304 0.62 -18.97 -7.59
CA ASN A 304 2.03 -19.32 -7.73
C ASN A 304 2.86 -18.63 -6.65
N GLU A 305 3.92 -19.30 -6.21
CA GLU A 305 4.92 -18.67 -5.36
C GLU A 305 5.66 -17.55 -6.10
N ASN A 306 6.11 -16.54 -5.35
CA ASN A 306 6.91 -15.45 -5.89
C ASN A 306 7.87 -14.86 -4.86
N TRP A 307 8.93 -14.21 -5.36
CA TRP A 307 9.95 -13.57 -4.54
C TRP A 307 9.42 -12.49 -3.61
N PHE A 308 8.43 -11.70 -4.02
CA PHE A 308 7.92 -10.62 -3.16
C PHE A 308 7.16 -11.17 -1.96
N SER A 309 6.28 -12.15 -2.15
CA SER A 309 5.60 -12.85 -1.05
C SER A 309 6.59 -13.50 -0.09
N LYS A 310 7.62 -14.19 -0.61
CA LYS A 310 8.71 -14.75 0.22
C LYS A 310 9.48 -13.66 0.96
N GLY A 311 9.71 -12.51 0.32
CA GLY A 311 10.35 -11.35 0.96
C GLY A 311 9.55 -10.86 2.16
N PHE A 312 8.23 -10.71 2.03
CA PHE A 312 7.36 -10.35 3.17
C PHE A 312 7.38 -11.40 4.28
N GLU A 313 7.35 -12.69 3.91
CA GLU A 313 7.43 -13.82 4.84
C GLU A 313 8.75 -13.77 5.66
N THR A 314 9.89 -13.56 5.00
CA THR A 314 11.20 -13.41 5.67
C THR A 314 11.34 -12.15 6.52
N LEU A 315 10.54 -11.11 6.25
CA LEU A 315 10.48 -9.90 7.08
C LEU A 315 9.53 -10.07 8.28
N GLY A 316 8.88 -11.23 8.43
CA GLY A 316 7.89 -11.46 9.48
C GLY A 316 6.59 -10.68 9.27
N LEU A 317 6.30 -10.20 8.05
CA LEU A 317 5.12 -9.39 7.71
C LEU A 317 3.92 -10.23 7.22
N GLY A 318 3.99 -11.55 7.39
CA GLY A 318 3.02 -12.51 6.87
C GLY A 318 3.37 -13.00 5.45
N LYS A 319 2.51 -13.85 4.88
CA LYS A 319 2.68 -14.43 3.55
C LYS A 319 1.57 -13.93 2.61
N PRO A 320 1.71 -12.70 2.10
CA PRO A 320 0.70 -12.14 1.21
C PRO A 320 0.66 -12.89 -0.13
N GLY A 321 -0.53 -12.96 -0.74
CA GLY A 321 -0.73 -13.60 -2.04
C GLY A 321 -0.04 -12.82 -3.17
N LEU A 322 0.29 -13.51 -4.27
CA LEU A 322 0.97 -12.89 -5.42
C LEU A 322 0.18 -11.69 -5.94
N TRP A 323 -1.15 -11.84 -6.04
CA TRP A 323 -2.05 -10.78 -6.49
C TRP A 323 -1.89 -9.53 -5.61
N GLY A 324 -1.97 -9.68 -4.29
CA GLY A 324 -1.90 -8.57 -3.35
C GLY A 324 -0.58 -7.81 -3.40
N VAL A 325 0.57 -8.50 -3.35
CA VAL A 325 1.87 -7.82 -3.32
C VAL A 325 2.22 -7.19 -4.66
N SER A 326 2.01 -7.92 -5.76
CA SER A 326 2.42 -7.47 -7.09
C SER A 326 1.61 -6.25 -7.51
N ILE A 327 0.30 -6.24 -7.24
CA ILE A 327 -0.55 -5.10 -7.53
C ILE A 327 -0.22 -3.93 -6.63
N SER A 328 0.02 -4.15 -5.33
CA SER A 328 0.42 -3.05 -4.43
C SER A 328 1.70 -2.35 -4.91
N LEU A 329 2.70 -3.11 -5.35
CA LEU A 329 3.92 -2.56 -5.95
C LEU A 329 3.65 -1.86 -7.30
N GLY A 330 2.84 -2.47 -8.17
CA GLY A 330 2.44 -1.87 -9.44
C GLY A 330 1.57 -0.61 -9.28
N MET A 331 0.81 -0.50 -8.18
CA MET A 331 0.01 0.68 -7.88
C MET A 331 0.87 1.89 -7.53
N VAL A 332 2.05 1.71 -6.94
CA VAL A 332 3.00 2.81 -6.71
C VAL A 332 3.32 3.51 -8.03
N GLY A 333 3.72 2.73 -9.04
CA GLY A 333 4.02 3.25 -10.37
C GLY A 333 2.81 3.90 -11.06
N ALA A 334 1.65 3.26 -10.96
CA ALA A 334 0.43 3.81 -11.53
C ALA A 334 0.05 5.16 -10.88
N VAL A 335 0.16 5.28 -9.56
CA VAL A 335 -0.10 6.53 -8.82
C VAL A 335 0.84 7.64 -9.26
N LEU A 336 2.12 7.36 -9.53
CA LEU A 336 3.04 8.36 -10.09
C LEU A 336 2.57 8.87 -11.46
N ALA A 337 2.07 7.97 -12.32
CA ALA A 337 1.51 8.36 -13.61
C ALA A 337 0.19 9.14 -13.48
N VAL A 338 -0.63 8.86 -12.48
CA VAL A 338 -1.82 9.68 -12.21
C VAL A 338 -1.42 11.05 -11.66
N ALA A 339 -0.39 11.10 -10.81
CA ALA A 339 0.08 12.33 -10.18
C ALA A 339 0.66 13.34 -11.18
N SER A 340 1.22 12.90 -12.31
CA SER A 340 1.82 13.81 -13.31
C SER A 340 0.82 14.75 -13.98
N ASN A 341 -0.45 14.35 -14.05
CA ASN A 341 -1.54 15.11 -14.66
C ASN A 341 -2.68 15.37 -13.67
N ARG A 342 -2.36 15.43 -12.37
CA ARG A 342 -3.37 15.54 -11.30
C ARG A 342 -4.20 16.83 -11.33
N GLU A 343 -3.70 17.87 -12.00
CA GLU A 343 -4.40 19.15 -12.17
C GLU A 343 -5.67 19.01 -13.03
N ASP A 344 -5.72 18.01 -13.93
CA ASP A 344 -6.96 17.58 -14.57
C ASP A 344 -7.63 16.51 -13.69
N LEU A 345 -8.61 16.95 -12.90
CA LEU A 345 -9.35 16.08 -11.98
C LEU A 345 -10.09 14.95 -12.70
N GLY A 346 -10.57 15.20 -13.92
CA GLY A 346 -11.21 14.17 -14.74
C GLY A 346 -10.23 13.10 -15.15
N TYR A 347 -9.05 13.49 -15.61
CA TYR A 347 -7.96 12.57 -15.93
C TYR A 347 -7.60 11.70 -14.72
N ALA A 348 -7.34 12.36 -13.58
CA ALA A 348 -6.86 11.68 -12.38
C ALA A 348 -7.87 10.65 -11.86
N LEU A 349 -9.14 11.06 -11.70
CA LEU A 349 -10.20 10.17 -11.24
C LEU A 349 -10.52 9.09 -12.29
N GLY A 350 -10.36 9.38 -13.58
CA GLY A 350 -10.55 8.42 -14.66
C GLY A 350 -9.54 7.28 -14.58
N MET A 351 -8.27 7.62 -14.33
CA MET A 351 -7.21 6.62 -14.14
C MET A 351 -7.40 5.80 -12.87
N VAL A 352 -7.73 6.43 -11.74
CA VAL A 352 -8.05 5.71 -10.49
C VAL A 352 -9.23 4.76 -10.69
N THR A 353 -10.26 5.21 -11.40
CA THR A 353 -11.43 4.39 -11.75
C THR A 353 -11.05 3.20 -12.62
N PHE A 354 -10.20 3.40 -13.63
CA PHE A 354 -9.73 2.32 -14.48
C PHE A 354 -8.91 1.28 -13.70
N LEU A 355 -7.96 1.73 -12.88
CA LEU A 355 -7.16 0.88 -12.00
C LEU A 355 -8.05 0.06 -11.07
N GLY A 356 -9.03 0.70 -10.44
CA GLY A 356 -10.03 0.04 -9.60
C GLY A 356 -10.87 -0.98 -10.36
N GLY A 357 -11.27 -0.70 -11.60
CA GLY A 357 -12.00 -1.62 -12.47
C GLY A 357 -11.17 -2.83 -12.88
N ALA A 358 -9.93 -2.61 -13.33
CA ALA A 358 -9.04 -3.66 -13.81
C ALA A 358 -8.58 -4.59 -12.66
N PHE A 359 -8.08 -4.03 -11.56
CA PHE A 359 -7.63 -4.81 -10.41
C PHE A 359 -8.80 -5.34 -9.57
N GLY A 360 -9.87 -4.58 -9.36
CA GLY A 360 -11.09 -5.10 -8.73
C GLY A 360 -11.71 -6.24 -9.54
N GLY A 361 -11.67 -6.14 -10.86
CA GLY A 361 -12.08 -7.22 -11.76
C GLY A 361 -11.19 -8.46 -11.62
N SER A 362 -9.86 -8.30 -11.65
CA SER A 362 -8.93 -9.43 -11.50
C SER A 362 -9.08 -10.11 -10.13
N TYR A 363 -9.26 -9.34 -9.06
CA TYR A 363 -9.54 -9.85 -7.72
C TYR A 363 -10.74 -10.81 -7.71
N LEU A 364 -11.88 -10.41 -8.30
CA LEU A 364 -13.08 -11.24 -8.35
C LEU A 364 -12.80 -12.59 -9.05
N VAL A 365 -11.98 -12.57 -10.11
CA VAL A 365 -11.60 -13.80 -10.82
C VAL A 365 -10.72 -14.70 -9.94
N VAL A 366 -9.76 -14.13 -9.21
CA VAL A 366 -8.94 -14.89 -8.24
C VAL A 366 -9.80 -15.52 -7.15
N ARG A 367 -10.86 -14.82 -6.71
CA ARG A 367 -11.86 -15.31 -5.75
C ARG A 367 -12.87 -16.31 -6.34
N GLY A 368 -12.68 -16.74 -7.59
CA GLY A 368 -13.47 -17.79 -8.22
C GLY A 368 -14.72 -17.31 -8.97
N VAL A 369 -14.90 -16.00 -9.17
CA VAL A 369 -15.95 -15.49 -10.07
C VAL A 369 -15.55 -15.82 -11.51
N GLN A 370 -16.52 -16.28 -12.32
CA GLN A 370 -16.26 -16.61 -13.72
C GLN A 370 -15.70 -15.39 -14.48
N SER A 371 -14.49 -15.53 -15.04
CA SER A 371 -13.80 -14.46 -15.77
C SER A 371 -14.70 -13.73 -16.77
N ARG A 372 -15.47 -14.47 -17.57
CA ARG A 372 -16.39 -13.91 -18.57
C ARG A 372 -17.49 -13.00 -17.98
N ARG A 373 -17.91 -13.22 -16.73
CA ARG A 373 -18.92 -12.38 -16.05
C ARG A 373 -18.35 -11.03 -15.65
N VAL A 374 -17.04 -10.95 -15.41
CA VAL A 374 -16.32 -9.74 -14.98
C VAL A 374 -15.70 -9.03 -16.18
N SER A 375 -14.92 -9.74 -17.00
CA SER A 375 -14.15 -9.16 -18.10
C SER A 375 -15.02 -8.60 -19.22
N ARG A 376 -16.16 -9.21 -19.55
CA ARG A 376 -17.05 -8.71 -20.61
C ARG A 376 -17.58 -7.29 -20.37
N PRO A 377 -18.27 -7.00 -19.25
CA PRO A 377 -18.77 -5.65 -19.02
C PRO A 377 -17.62 -4.64 -18.91
N LEU A 378 -16.48 -5.00 -18.30
CA LEU A 378 -15.30 -4.12 -18.23
C LEU A 378 -14.72 -3.83 -19.62
N LEU A 379 -14.50 -4.84 -20.46
CA LEU A 379 -13.92 -4.66 -21.79
C LEU A 379 -14.86 -3.89 -22.73
N ILE A 380 -16.17 -4.17 -22.70
CA ILE A 380 -17.15 -3.42 -23.49
C ILE A 380 -17.13 -1.94 -23.07
N THR A 381 -17.19 -1.69 -21.77
CA THR A 381 -17.19 -0.33 -21.23
C THR A 381 -15.88 0.39 -21.55
N ALA A 382 -14.73 -0.25 -21.30
CA ALA A 382 -13.42 0.30 -21.61
C ALA A 382 -13.28 0.62 -23.10
N THR A 383 -13.74 -0.25 -24.00
CA THR A 383 -13.69 0.00 -25.45
C THR A 383 -14.51 1.22 -25.84
N VAL A 384 -15.75 1.33 -25.34
CA VAL A 384 -16.62 2.48 -25.61
C VAL A 384 -16.02 3.76 -25.03
N LEU A 385 -15.53 3.73 -23.80
CA LEU A 385 -14.94 4.90 -23.16
C LEU A 385 -13.61 5.31 -23.79
N THR A 386 -12.80 4.38 -24.30
CA THR A 386 -11.62 4.70 -25.11
C THR A 386 -12.01 5.44 -26.38
N LEU A 387 -13.09 5.03 -27.07
CA LEU A 387 -13.59 5.78 -28.23
C LEU A 387 -14.05 7.19 -27.85
N VAL A 388 -14.64 7.36 -26.67
CA VAL A 388 -15.00 8.69 -26.13
C VAL A 388 -13.73 9.53 -25.93
N LEU A 389 -12.70 9.00 -25.26
CA LEU A 389 -11.41 9.68 -25.06
C LEU A 389 -10.72 10.08 -26.38
N LEU A 390 -10.75 9.22 -27.39
CA LEU A 390 -10.16 9.50 -28.70
C LEU A 390 -10.90 10.61 -29.47
N ASN A 391 -12.12 10.96 -29.07
CA ASN A 391 -12.96 11.98 -29.72
C ASN A 391 -13.23 13.17 -28.78
N ASP A 392 -12.30 13.49 -27.88
CA ASP A 392 -12.51 14.46 -26.80
C ASP A 392 -13.02 15.82 -27.28
N GLY A 393 -12.43 16.38 -28.35
CA GLY A 393 -12.88 17.65 -28.92
C GLY A 393 -14.35 17.65 -29.37
N TYR A 394 -14.84 16.54 -29.95
CA TYR A 394 -16.26 16.44 -30.35
C TYR A 394 -17.19 16.28 -29.15
N VAL A 395 -16.75 15.54 -28.13
CA VAL A 395 -17.51 15.28 -26.91
C VAL A 395 -17.68 16.57 -26.12
N ASP A 396 -16.61 17.34 -25.95
CA ASP A 396 -16.64 18.62 -25.24
C ASP A 396 -17.53 19.63 -25.97
N GLU A 397 -17.41 19.77 -27.29
CA GLU A 397 -18.29 20.65 -28.08
C GLU A 397 -19.78 20.26 -28.01
N SER A 398 -20.09 18.95 -27.96
CA SER A 398 -21.47 18.48 -27.99
C SER A 398 -22.14 18.43 -26.62
N LEU A 399 -21.40 18.07 -25.56
CA LEU A 399 -21.94 17.81 -24.23
C LEU A 399 -21.52 18.85 -23.19
N GLY A 400 -20.50 19.67 -23.48
CA GLY A 400 -19.92 20.64 -22.55
C GLY A 400 -19.23 19.99 -21.35
N VAL A 401 -18.75 18.75 -21.51
CA VAL A 401 -18.12 17.96 -20.46
C VAL A 401 -16.93 17.20 -21.05
N SER A 402 -15.77 17.29 -20.39
CA SER A 402 -14.56 16.52 -20.75
C SER A 402 -14.83 15.01 -20.82
N SER A 403 -14.20 14.36 -21.80
CA SER A 403 -14.27 12.89 -21.95
C SER A 403 -13.75 12.14 -20.73
N TYR A 404 -12.80 12.71 -20.00
CA TYR A 404 -12.28 12.08 -18.78
C TYR A 404 -13.32 12.07 -17.64
N HIS A 405 -14.16 13.10 -17.53
CA HIS A 405 -15.28 13.10 -16.58
C HIS A 405 -16.31 12.02 -16.94
N ILE A 406 -16.63 11.88 -18.22
CA ILE A 406 -17.54 10.83 -18.71
C ILE A 406 -16.94 9.45 -18.43
N PHE A 407 -15.65 9.27 -18.70
CA PHE A 407 -14.91 8.04 -18.42
C PHE A 407 -15.01 7.68 -16.93
N THR A 408 -14.72 8.63 -16.06
CA THR A 408 -14.78 8.47 -14.60
C THR A 408 -16.17 8.04 -14.14
N ALA A 409 -17.21 8.78 -14.52
CA ALA A 409 -18.57 8.54 -14.04
C ALA A 409 -19.10 7.17 -14.48
N ILE A 410 -19.01 6.86 -15.78
CA ILE A 410 -19.51 5.60 -16.34
C ILE A 410 -18.64 4.43 -15.85
N GLY A 411 -17.32 4.58 -15.86
CA GLY A 411 -16.38 3.57 -15.38
C GLY A 411 -16.61 3.21 -13.92
N ALA A 412 -16.86 4.21 -13.06
CA ALA A 412 -17.12 3.99 -11.64
C ALA A 412 -18.44 3.26 -11.42
N VAL A 413 -19.51 3.66 -12.11
CA VAL A 413 -20.83 2.99 -12.04
C VAL A 413 -20.71 1.51 -12.44
N VAL A 414 -20.03 1.21 -13.56
CA VAL A 414 -19.85 -0.17 -14.02
C VAL A 414 -18.99 -0.98 -13.05
N THR A 415 -17.90 -0.41 -12.56
CA THR A 415 -17.01 -1.07 -11.60
C THR A 415 -17.73 -1.41 -10.30
N VAL A 416 -18.44 -0.43 -9.72
CA VAL A 416 -19.25 -0.62 -8.51
C VAL A 416 -20.36 -1.64 -8.75
N ALA A 417 -21.04 -1.60 -9.89
CA ALA A 417 -22.09 -2.56 -10.22
C ALA A 417 -21.56 -4.01 -10.28
N ILE A 418 -20.36 -4.22 -10.86
CA ILE A 418 -19.72 -5.54 -10.92
C ILE A 418 -19.35 -6.04 -9.52
N ILE A 419 -18.72 -5.19 -8.70
CA ILE A 419 -18.32 -5.54 -7.32
C ILE A 419 -19.55 -5.84 -6.45
N LEU A 420 -20.60 -5.02 -6.52
CA LEU A 420 -21.84 -5.24 -5.76
C LEU A 420 -22.60 -6.48 -6.23
N ARG A 421 -22.55 -6.81 -7.53
CA ARG A 421 -23.19 -8.01 -8.08
C ARG A 421 -22.54 -9.29 -7.54
N ASP A 422 -21.22 -9.31 -7.41
CA ASP A 422 -20.45 -10.47 -6.95
C ASP A 422 -19.88 -10.28 -5.53
N GLN A 423 -20.56 -9.46 -4.71
CA GLN A 423 -20.13 -9.02 -3.38
C GLN A 423 -19.81 -10.18 -2.41
N SER A 424 -20.48 -11.33 -2.55
CA SER A 424 -20.25 -12.51 -1.72
C SER A 424 -18.86 -13.13 -1.88
N SER A 425 -18.17 -12.84 -2.99
CA SER A 425 -16.81 -13.32 -3.25
C SER A 425 -15.74 -12.39 -2.67
N VAL A 426 -16.13 -11.18 -2.23
CA VAL A 426 -15.22 -10.15 -1.72
C VAL A 426 -15.06 -10.27 -0.21
N SER A 427 -13.84 -10.46 0.26
CA SER A 427 -13.56 -10.50 1.69
C SER A 427 -13.75 -9.13 2.35
N ASP A 428 -14.11 -9.13 3.63
CA ASP A 428 -14.18 -7.89 4.41
C ASP A 428 -12.79 -7.22 4.53
N ARG A 429 -11.73 -8.05 4.59
CA ARG A 429 -10.33 -7.61 4.59
C ARG A 429 -10.00 -6.72 3.41
N VAL A 430 -10.34 -7.16 2.19
CA VAL A 430 -10.07 -6.40 0.96
C VAL A 430 -10.86 -5.11 0.89
N LEU A 431 -12.11 -5.11 1.35
CA LEU A 431 -12.93 -3.91 1.33
C LEU A 431 -12.37 -2.82 2.26
N TRP A 432 -11.92 -3.20 3.46
CA TRP A 432 -11.38 -2.23 4.41
C TRP A 432 -10.00 -1.74 3.99
N VAL A 433 -9.10 -2.63 3.54
CA VAL A 433 -7.79 -2.25 2.97
C VAL A 433 -7.97 -1.37 1.75
N GLY A 434 -8.87 -1.75 0.84
CA GLY A 434 -9.20 -0.99 -0.36
C GLY A 434 -9.73 0.40 -0.03
N SER A 435 -10.50 0.56 1.05
CA SER A 435 -10.99 1.88 1.48
C SER A 435 -9.86 2.78 1.96
N VAL A 436 -8.88 2.24 2.71
CA VAL A 436 -7.69 2.99 3.13
C VAL A 436 -6.86 3.42 1.91
N VAL A 437 -6.63 2.50 0.97
CA VAL A 437 -5.85 2.77 -0.25
C VAL A 437 -6.54 3.80 -1.14
N VAL A 438 -7.84 3.66 -1.40
CA VAL A 438 -8.61 4.61 -2.20
C VAL A 438 -8.61 5.99 -1.55
N LEU A 439 -8.76 6.07 -0.22
CA LEU A 439 -8.65 7.34 0.50
C LEU A 439 -7.28 7.98 0.31
N ALA A 440 -6.20 7.22 0.52
CA ALA A 440 -4.84 7.73 0.36
C ALA A 440 -4.59 8.25 -1.06
N ILE A 441 -5.06 7.50 -2.08
CA ILE A 441 -4.98 7.91 -3.48
C ILE A 441 -5.75 9.22 -3.72
N LEU A 442 -6.98 9.33 -3.22
CA LEU A 442 -7.79 10.55 -3.40
C LEU A 442 -7.16 11.76 -2.72
N VAL A 443 -6.67 11.63 -1.49
CA VAL A 443 -6.01 12.73 -0.75
C VAL A 443 -4.72 13.18 -1.45
N LEU A 444 -3.95 12.25 -2.04
CA LEU A 444 -2.70 12.59 -2.73
C LEU A 444 -2.93 13.23 -4.12
N LEU A 445 -4.02 12.85 -4.80
CA LEU A 445 -4.23 13.18 -6.21
C LEU A 445 -5.25 14.28 -6.46
N VAL A 446 -6.25 14.48 -5.59
CA VAL A 446 -7.24 15.54 -5.81
C VAL A 446 -6.59 16.88 -5.41
N PRO A 447 -6.34 17.81 -6.36
CA PRO A 447 -5.78 19.11 -6.01
C PRO A 447 -6.81 19.90 -5.21
N THR A 448 -6.39 20.45 -4.07
CA THR A 448 -7.27 21.24 -3.19
C THR A 448 -6.94 22.74 -3.18
N ASP A 449 -5.93 23.15 -3.95
CA ASP A 449 -5.44 24.53 -3.97
C ASP A 449 -6.47 25.51 -4.56
N SER A 450 -6.63 26.64 -3.90
CA SER A 450 -7.55 27.74 -4.26
C SER A 450 -7.14 28.54 -5.51
N LYS A 451 -5.99 28.21 -6.14
CA LYS A 451 -5.49 28.86 -7.35
C LYS A 451 -6.07 28.27 -8.64
N SER A 452 -6.55 27.02 -8.58
CA SER A 452 -7.41 26.46 -9.64
C SER A 452 -8.85 26.93 -9.40
N ASP A 453 -9.66 27.02 -10.45
CA ASP A 453 -11.00 27.63 -10.47
C ASP A 453 -12.05 26.84 -9.64
N GLY A 454 -11.85 26.74 -8.32
CA GLY A 454 -12.86 26.43 -7.30
C GLY A 454 -13.05 24.95 -6.92
N ASP A 455 -13.12 24.72 -5.60
CA ASP A 455 -13.85 23.61 -4.95
C ASP A 455 -13.23 22.20 -4.89
N GLY A 456 -11.91 22.08 -5.10
CA GLY A 456 -11.18 20.81 -4.99
C GLY A 456 -11.30 20.14 -3.61
N GLY A 457 -11.25 20.92 -2.53
CA GLY A 457 -11.44 20.43 -1.16
C GLY A 457 -12.85 19.89 -0.89
N PHE A 458 -13.90 20.56 -1.39
CA PHE A 458 -15.27 20.03 -1.30
C PHE A 458 -15.45 18.78 -2.14
N THR A 459 -14.88 18.73 -3.34
CA THR A 459 -14.91 17.56 -4.22
C THR A 459 -14.25 16.36 -3.54
N LEU A 460 -13.06 16.54 -2.96
CA LEU A 460 -12.36 15.52 -2.19
C LEU A 460 -13.25 15.00 -1.04
N LEU A 461 -13.75 15.90 -0.19
CA LEU A 461 -14.58 15.53 0.96
C LEU A 461 -15.92 14.90 0.52
N GLY A 462 -16.47 15.29 -0.62
CA GLY A 462 -17.67 14.70 -1.21
C GLY A 462 -17.44 13.25 -1.65
N ILE A 463 -16.32 12.98 -2.34
CA ILE A 463 -15.96 11.61 -2.75
C ILE A 463 -15.63 10.75 -1.53
N LEU A 464 -14.90 11.29 -0.54
CA LEU A 464 -14.62 10.59 0.72
C LEU A 464 -15.91 10.32 1.51
N SER A 465 -16.88 11.23 1.50
CA SER A 465 -18.21 10.99 2.08
C SER A 465 -18.88 9.78 1.43
N LEU A 466 -18.85 9.68 0.11
CA LEU A 466 -19.40 8.53 -0.62
C LEU A 466 -18.67 7.22 -0.26
N LEU A 467 -17.35 7.26 -0.13
CA LEU A 467 -16.54 6.12 0.32
C LEU A 467 -17.00 5.63 1.71
N HIS A 468 -17.14 6.52 2.68
CA HIS A 468 -17.54 6.16 4.05
C HIS A 468 -19.01 5.75 4.15
N ILE A 469 -19.91 6.34 3.36
CA ILE A 469 -21.29 5.84 3.24
C ILE A 469 -21.26 4.41 2.68
N GLY A 470 -20.44 4.15 1.65
CA GLY A 470 -20.25 2.82 1.09
C GLY A 470 -19.76 1.79 2.12
N THR A 471 -18.72 2.13 2.89
CA THR A 471 -18.20 1.24 3.95
C THR A 471 -19.24 1.03 5.05
N ALA A 472 -19.98 2.06 5.44
CA ALA A 472 -21.04 1.95 6.45
C ALA A 472 -22.19 1.03 5.98
N VAL A 473 -22.66 1.21 4.75
CA VAL A 473 -23.70 0.38 4.15
C VAL A 473 -23.24 -1.08 4.08
N LEU A 474 -22.00 -1.33 3.66
CA LEU A 474 -21.45 -2.68 3.60
C LEU A 474 -21.23 -3.28 4.99
N ALA A 475 -20.78 -2.49 5.98
CA ALA A 475 -20.63 -2.90 7.37
C ALA A 475 -21.95 -3.43 7.94
N VAL A 476 -23.04 -2.65 7.76
CA VAL A 476 -24.38 -3.03 8.22
C VAL A 476 -24.94 -4.22 7.44
N ARG A 477 -24.79 -4.23 6.10
CA ARG A 477 -25.33 -5.30 5.26
C ARG A 477 -24.65 -6.65 5.52
N ARG A 478 -23.37 -6.63 5.89
CA ARG A 478 -22.54 -7.83 6.11
C ARG A 478 -22.41 -8.23 7.58
N ASN A 479 -22.86 -7.39 8.51
CA ASN A 479 -22.53 -7.51 9.94
C ASN A 479 -21.01 -7.65 10.16
N SER A 480 -20.23 -6.78 9.51
CA SER A 480 -18.77 -6.88 9.45
C SER A 480 -18.10 -6.00 10.50
N SER A 481 -17.34 -6.63 11.41
CA SER A 481 -16.56 -5.95 12.46
C SER A 481 -15.49 -5.03 11.86
N SER A 482 -14.76 -5.52 10.86
CA SER A 482 -13.66 -4.78 10.22
C SER A 482 -14.12 -3.56 9.43
N LEU A 483 -15.24 -3.68 8.71
CA LEU A 483 -15.82 -2.53 8.00
C LEU A 483 -16.43 -1.52 8.95
N THR A 484 -17.00 -1.96 10.07
CA THR A 484 -17.44 -1.04 11.14
C THR A 484 -16.23 -0.30 11.71
N GLY A 485 -15.16 -1.04 12.04
CA GLY A 485 -13.88 -0.51 12.48
C GLY A 485 -13.35 0.61 11.60
N VAL A 486 -13.20 0.35 10.31
CA VAL A 486 -12.72 1.32 9.34
C VAL A 486 -13.68 2.48 9.14
N THR A 487 -15.00 2.26 9.14
CA THR A 487 -15.98 3.36 9.03
C THR A 487 -15.89 4.33 10.22
N VAL A 488 -15.60 3.83 11.41
CA VAL A 488 -15.48 4.66 12.63
C VAL A 488 -14.15 5.39 12.71
N ILE A 489 -13.04 4.72 12.36
CA ILE A 489 -11.69 5.24 12.62
C ILE A 489 -11.19 6.09 11.46
N LEU A 490 -11.35 5.58 10.23
CA LEU A 490 -10.69 6.11 9.05
C LEU A 490 -10.96 7.61 8.82
N PRO A 491 -12.23 8.12 8.88
CA PRO A 491 -12.52 9.53 8.62
C PRO A 491 -11.77 10.52 9.51
N TRP A 492 -11.40 10.10 10.72
CA TRP A 492 -10.73 10.96 11.70
C TRP A 492 -9.23 10.76 11.66
N SER A 493 -8.77 9.51 11.55
CA SER A 493 -7.35 9.20 11.54
C SER A 493 -6.63 9.83 10.35
N TRP A 494 -7.23 9.84 9.16
CA TRP A 494 -6.56 10.41 7.99
C TRP A 494 -6.36 11.92 8.14
N ILE A 495 -7.33 12.65 8.71
CA ILE A 495 -7.20 14.10 8.94
C ILE A 495 -6.11 14.39 9.97
N VAL A 496 -6.06 13.60 11.04
CA VAL A 496 -4.98 13.73 12.03
C VAL A 496 -3.62 13.44 11.40
N THR A 497 -3.50 12.37 10.61
CA THR A 497 -2.25 12.02 9.92
C THR A 497 -1.82 13.10 8.94
N GLU A 498 -2.73 13.57 8.08
CA GLU A 498 -2.48 14.64 7.12
C GLU A 498 -2.01 15.90 7.85
N LYS A 499 -2.73 16.34 8.88
CA LYS A 499 -2.37 17.56 9.60
C LYS A 499 -1.05 17.45 10.34
N MET A 500 -0.73 16.28 10.90
CA MET A 500 0.56 16.03 11.52
C MET A 500 1.71 16.06 10.51
N ILE A 501 1.51 15.52 9.31
CA ILE A 501 2.50 15.58 8.23
C ILE A 501 2.69 17.03 7.78
N GLU A 502 1.59 17.75 7.52
CA GLU A 502 1.61 19.15 7.10
C GLU A 502 2.38 20.02 8.09
N GLU A 503 2.06 19.95 9.38
CA GLU A 503 2.74 20.77 10.39
C GLU A 503 4.19 20.31 10.63
N THR A 504 4.51 19.03 10.44
CA THR A 504 5.91 18.55 10.49
C THR A 504 6.71 19.14 9.34
N VAL A 505 6.19 19.07 8.11
CA VAL A 505 6.84 19.63 6.92
C VAL A 505 6.98 21.14 7.07
N ARG A 506 5.91 21.83 7.47
CA ARG A 506 5.92 23.27 7.73
C ARG A 506 6.97 23.66 8.76
N THR A 507 7.07 22.92 9.86
CA THR A 507 8.08 23.17 10.91
C THR A 507 9.50 23.00 10.34
N ILE A 508 9.74 21.96 9.55
CA ILE A 508 11.03 21.73 8.88
C ILE A 508 11.35 22.83 7.87
N MET A 509 10.35 23.29 7.10
CA MET A 509 10.53 24.35 6.10
C MET A 509 10.83 25.70 6.73
N ILE A 510 10.08 26.08 7.78
CA ILE A 510 10.34 27.30 8.57
C ILE A 510 11.73 27.23 9.21
N ALA A 511 12.13 26.06 9.72
CA ALA A 511 13.48 25.89 10.28
C ALA A 511 14.60 26.04 9.24
N ASN A 512 14.29 25.92 7.94
CA ASN A 512 15.22 26.09 6.83
C ASN A 512 15.02 27.42 6.07
N ASP A 513 14.33 28.40 6.66
CA ASP A 513 14.01 29.72 6.06
C ASP A 513 13.22 29.65 4.73
N LEU A 514 12.50 28.54 4.50
CA LEU A 514 11.62 28.35 3.35
C LEU A 514 10.18 28.73 3.73
N ASN A 515 9.84 30.01 3.55
CA ASN A 515 8.58 30.59 4.05
C ASN A 515 7.36 30.41 3.11
N GLU A 516 7.54 29.85 1.92
CA GLU A 516 6.47 29.69 0.90
C GLU A 516 5.83 28.29 0.92
N HIS A 517 5.45 27.78 2.10
CA HIS A 517 4.67 26.55 2.18
C HIS A 517 3.18 26.87 2.40
N ASN A 518 2.40 26.80 1.33
CA ASN A 518 0.95 26.64 1.43
C ASN A 518 0.73 25.12 1.53
N GLY A 519 0.10 24.65 2.61
CA GLY A 519 -0.03 23.24 2.95
C GLY A 519 -0.51 22.34 1.80
N MET A 520 -0.27 21.03 1.94
CA MET A 520 -0.55 20.07 0.88
C MET A 520 -2.06 19.88 0.61
N VAL A 521 -2.90 20.05 1.62
CA VAL A 521 -4.36 19.91 1.54
C VAL A 521 -5.05 21.13 2.14
N HIS A 522 -5.88 21.80 1.35
CA HIS A 522 -6.67 22.95 1.77
C HIS A 522 -8.15 22.56 1.92
N LEU A 523 -8.65 22.56 3.15
CA LEU A 523 -10.04 22.19 3.47
C LEU A 523 -10.76 23.39 4.07
N GLU A 524 -11.83 23.84 3.42
CA GLU A 524 -12.65 24.92 3.96
C GLU A 524 -13.42 24.47 5.22
N PRO A 525 -13.62 25.35 6.22
CA PRO A 525 -14.25 25.00 7.50
C PRO A 525 -15.65 24.37 7.38
N LEU A 526 -16.46 24.82 6.43
CA LEU A 526 -17.84 24.35 6.28
C LEU A 526 -17.90 22.95 5.64
N PRO A 527 -17.30 22.70 4.45
CA PRO A 527 -17.19 21.36 3.88
C PRO A 527 -16.59 20.34 4.86
N LEU A 528 -15.53 20.72 5.57
CA LEU A 528 -14.88 19.86 6.57
C LEU A 528 -15.85 19.49 7.71
N ALA A 529 -16.59 20.46 8.23
CA ALA A 529 -17.56 20.22 9.28
C ALA A 529 -18.74 19.34 8.83
N ILE A 530 -19.21 19.49 7.58
CA ILE A 530 -20.25 18.64 7.00
C ILE A 530 -19.75 17.19 6.89
N TYR A 531 -18.55 17.00 6.36
CA TYR A 531 -17.90 15.70 6.24
C TYR A 531 -17.72 14.99 7.60
N LEU A 532 -17.23 15.72 8.60
CA LEU A 532 -17.06 15.18 9.95
C LEU A 532 -18.39 14.91 10.64
N SER A 533 -19.40 15.75 10.43
CA SER A 533 -20.76 15.54 10.97
C SER A 533 -21.40 14.29 10.39
N LEU A 534 -21.27 14.08 9.07
CA LEU A 534 -21.69 12.85 8.40
C LEU A 534 -20.96 11.64 9.03
N SER A 535 -19.65 11.75 9.21
CA SER A 535 -18.83 10.68 9.80
C SER A 535 -19.28 10.35 11.24
N SER A 536 -19.66 11.35 12.05
CA SER A 536 -20.24 11.13 13.39
C SER A 536 -21.56 10.37 13.33
N VAL A 537 -22.44 10.71 12.38
CA VAL A 537 -23.72 10.00 12.18
C VAL A 537 -23.48 8.55 11.72
N LEU A 538 -22.57 8.34 10.77
CA LEU A 538 -22.21 7.00 10.29
C LEU A 538 -21.65 6.15 11.43
N LEU A 539 -20.74 6.72 12.25
CA LEU A 539 -20.19 6.10 13.45
C LEU A 539 -21.28 5.61 14.38
N PHE A 540 -22.27 6.46 14.70
CA PHE A 540 -23.40 6.07 15.54
C PHE A 540 -24.20 4.92 14.92
N LEU A 541 -24.51 4.99 13.62
CA LEU A 541 -25.31 3.98 12.91
C LEU A 541 -24.64 2.61 12.90
N VAL A 542 -23.35 2.54 12.54
CA VAL A 542 -22.63 1.27 12.42
C VAL A 542 -22.37 0.64 13.80
N ASN A 543 -21.98 1.43 14.80
CA ASN A 543 -21.77 0.93 16.16
C ASN A 543 -23.08 0.43 16.80
N SER A 544 -24.19 1.14 16.60
CA SER A 544 -25.50 0.74 17.13
C SER A 544 -25.97 -0.59 16.55
N LYS A 545 -25.52 -0.95 15.34
CA LYS A 545 -25.87 -2.22 14.69
C LYS A 545 -25.01 -3.40 15.15
N MET A 546 -23.76 -3.16 15.59
CA MET A 546 -22.91 -4.21 16.15
C MET A 546 -23.35 -4.64 17.56
N GLY A 547 -24.01 -3.79 18.34
CA GLY A 547 -24.48 -4.15 19.69
C GLY A 547 -23.34 -4.52 20.64
N ASP A 548 -23.54 -5.57 21.46
CA ASP A 548 -22.59 -5.99 22.51
C ASP A 548 -21.30 -6.65 21.99
N SER A 549 -21.25 -7.06 20.72
CA SER A 549 -20.07 -7.71 20.11
C SER A 549 -18.97 -6.71 19.72
N GLY A 550 -18.86 -5.59 20.45
CA GLY A 550 -18.00 -4.47 20.10
C GLY A 550 -16.56 -4.89 19.80
N VAL A 551 -16.02 -4.43 18.67
CA VAL A 551 -14.63 -4.69 18.27
C VAL A 551 -13.68 -4.01 19.27
N ASN A 552 -12.82 -4.80 19.91
CA ASN A 552 -11.71 -4.29 20.71
C ASN A 552 -10.41 -4.44 19.92
N LEU A 553 -9.87 -3.33 19.41
CA LEU A 553 -8.65 -3.36 18.57
C LEU A 553 -7.41 -3.82 19.35
N ALA A 554 -7.45 -3.72 20.68
CA ALA A 554 -6.34 -4.13 21.53
C ALA A 554 -6.08 -5.63 21.48
N SER A 555 -7.09 -6.46 21.14
CA SER A 555 -6.88 -7.91 21.02
C SER A 555 -6.11 -8.30 19.75
N GLY A 556 -6.12 -7.44 18.72
CA GLY A 556 -5.36 -7.67 17.49
C GLY A 556 -3.95 -7.08 17.55
N PHE A 557 -3.80 -5.84 18.05
CA PHE A 557 -2.55 -5.08 17.90
C PHE A 557 -1.49 -5.28 18.98
N LEU A 558 -1.86 -5.70 20.19
CA LEU A 558 -0.99 -5.54 21.35
C LEU A 558 -0.61 -6.90 21.95
N GLY A 559 0.71 -7.16 22.03
CA GLY A 559 1.30 -8.41 22.53
C GLY A 559 1.14 -8.63 24.04
N ILE A 560 1.92 -9.53 24.64
CA ILE A 560 1.79 -9.97 26.04
C ILE A 560 2.43 -9.04 27.09
N THR A 561 2.77 -7.79 26.76
CA THR A 561 3.34 -6.86 27.75
C THR A 561 2.28 -6.41 28.77
N GLU A 562 2.66 -6.13 30.01
CA GLU A 562 1.73 -5.61 31.04
C GLU A 562 1.04 -4.30 30.60
N ILE A 563 1.77 -3.47 29.84
CA ILE A 563 1.23 -2.22 29.25
C ILE A 563 0.16 -2.55 28.21
N SER A 564 0.41 -3.53 27.34
CA SER A 564 -0.57 -4.01 26.37
C SER A 564 -1.82 -4.57 27.05
N ALA A 565 -1.64 -5.45 28.05
CA ALA A 565 -2.74 -6.04 28.80
C ALA A 565 -3.58 -4.95 29.49
N SER A 566 -2.92 -3.95 30.08
CA SER A 566 -3.59 -2.79 30.67
C SER A 566 -4.41 -1.99 29.65
N ILE A 567 -3.86 -1.70 28.46
CA ILE A 567 -4.59 -1.01 27.38
C ILE A 567 -5.78 -1.86 26.90
N ARG A 568 -5.60 -3.17 26.75
CA ARG A 568 -6.65 -4.11 26.34
C ARG A 568 -7.80 -4.15 27.33
N ASP A 569 -7.47 -4.23 28.62
CA ASP A 569 -8.45 -4.39 29.69
C ASP A 569 -9.14 -3.05 30.04
N SER A 570 -8.52 -1.91 29.70
CA SER A 570 -9.10 -0.57 29.89
C SER A 570 -10.36 -0.28 29.05
N GLY A 571 -10.57 -1.02 27.96
CA GLY A 571 -11.64 -0.75 26.98
C GLY A 571 -11.47 0.56 26.19
N LEU A 572 -10.29 1.21 26.26
CA LEU A 572 -9.96 2.44 25.51
C LEU A 572 -10.03 2.22 24.00
N LEU A 573 -9.63 1.03 23.54
CA LEU A 573 -9.61 0.64 22.13
C LEU A 573 -10.88 -0.09 21.67
N ASN A 574 -11.93 -0.11 22.50
CA ASN A 574 -13.26 -0.52 22.08
C ASN A 574 -13.82 0.50 21.08
N LEU A 575 -14.58 0.02 20.08
CA LEU A 575 -15.00 0.87 18.97
C LEU A 575 -15.85 2.10 19.37
N TRP A 576 -16.70 1.98 20.40
CA TRP A 576 -17.43 3.11 20.97
C TRP A 576 -16.52 4.12 21.71
N SER A 577 -15.45 3.64 22.35
CA SER A 577 -14.50 4.47 23.10
C SER A 577 -13.58 5.23 22.15
N ILE A 578 -12.95 4.54 21.20
CA ILE A 578 -12.13 5.16 20.15
C ILE A 578 -12.97 6.07 19.27
N GLY A 579 -14.22 5.68 19.00
CA GLY A 579 -15.19 6.52 18.32
C GLY A 579 -15.58 7.80 19.08
N LEU A 580 -15.21 7.95 20.35
CA LEU A 580 -15.39 9.21 21.09
C LEU A 580 -14.07 10.00 21.19
N TRP A 581 -12.99 9.37 21.67
CA TRP A 581 -11.76 10.12 21.94
C TRP A 581 -11.03 10.53 20.67
N LEU A 582 -11.04 9.72 19.61
CA LEU A 582 -10.37 10.06 18.36
C LEU A 582 -11.05 11.27 17.67
N PRO A 583 -12.40 11.32 17.53
CA PRO A 583 -13.06 12.53 17.05
C PRO A 583 -12.79 13.76 17.91
N MET A 584 -12.87 13.64 19.24
CA MET A 584 -12.60 14.76 20.14
C MET A 584 -11.15 15.27 20.01
N LEU A 585 -10.18 14.37 19.95
CA LEU A 585 -8.77 14.71 19.69
C LEU A 585 -8.60 15.42 18.34
N THR A 586 -9.24 14.89 17.29
CA THR A 586 -9.19 15.49 15.95
C THR A 586 -9.76 16.91 15.96
N ILE A 587 -10.87 17.13 16.65
CA ILE A 587 -11.48 18.47 16.77
C ILE A 587 -10.53 19.43 17.48
N VAL A 588 -9.88 19.01 18.57
CA VAL A 588 -8.90 19.84 19.29
C VAL A 588 -7.71 20.20 18.41
N ILE A 589 -7.16 19.23 17.67
CA ILE A 589 -6.03 19.46 16.76
C ILE A 589 -6.44 20.45 15.66
N LEU A 590 -7.57 20.24 15.00
CA LEU A 590 -8.02 21.12 13.91
C LEU A 590 -8.37 22.52 14.40
N ALA A 591 -8.99 22.65 15.57
CA ALA A 591 -9.31 23.95 16.15
C ALA A 591 -8.03 24.79 16.39
N GLN A 592 -6.91 24.15 16.75
CA GLN A 592 -5.62 24.81 16.94
C GLN A 592 -5.03 25.41 15.66
N PHE A 593 -5.40 24.89 14.48
CA PHE A 593 -4.83 25.26 13.18
C PHE A 593 -5.89 25.84 12.22
N ASP A 594 -6.83 26.62 12.76
CA ASP A 594 -7.86 27.35 11.99
C ASP A 594 -8.76 26.45 11.10
N GLY A 595 -8.88 25.15 11.41
CA GLY A 595 -9.70 24.21 10.66
C GLY A 595 -11.22 24.45 10.80
N PHE A 596 -11.64 25.25 11.77
CA PHE A 596 -13.05 25.53 12.04
C PHE A 596 -13.31 27.02 12.29
N ASN A 597 -14.52 27.45 11.95
CA ASN A 597 -15.10 28.68 12.49
C ASN A 597 -15.90 28.34 13.76
N THR A 598 -16.31 29.36 14.51
CA THR A 598 -17.05 29.17 15.77
C THR A 598 -18.30 28.30 15.60
N LEU A 599 -19.08 28.53 14.53
CA LEU A 599 -20.31 27.79 14.28
C LEU A 599 -20.02 26.31 13.99
N SER A 600 -19.06 26.01 13.12
CA SER A 600 -18.73 24.64 12.77
C SER A 600 -18.13 23.88 13.95
N LEU A 601 -17.26 24.51 14.73
CA LEU A 601 -16.66 23.91 15.93
C LEU A 601 -17.71 23.54 16.98
N VAL A 602 -18.55 24.50 17.38
CA VAL A 602 -19.59 24.27 18.41
C VAL A 602 -20.63 23.26 17.92
N SER A 603 -21.05 23.33 16.66
CA SER A 603 -22.04 22.40 16.10
C SER A 603 -21.52 20.97 16.05
N LEU A 604 -20.26 20.77 15.66
CA LEU A 604 -19.65 19.44 15.61
C LEU A 604 -19.44 18.86 17.01
N LEU A 605 -18.96 19.66 17.97
CA LEU A 605 -18.84 19.26 19.38
C LEU A 605 -20.19 18.89 19.99
N ALA A 606 -21.25 19.65 19.67
CA ALA A 606 -22.61 19.36 20.11
C ALA A 606 -23.08 18.02 19.54
N LEU A 607 -22.88 17.79 18.24
CA LEU A 607 -23.33 16.59 17.55
C LEU A 607 -22.62 15.33 18.07
N VAL A 608 -21.29 15.34 18.16
CA VAL A 608 -20.51 14.18 18.63
C VAL A 608 -20.94 13.81 20.05
N SER A 609 -21.00 14.79 20.96
CA SER A 609 -21.43 14.51 22.33
C SER A 609 -22.88 14.07 22.42
N PHE A 610 -23.78 14.72 21.69
CA PHE A 610 -25.18 14.30 21.65
C PHE A 610 -25.34 12.83 21.22
N LEU A 611 -24.66 12.42 20.14
CA LEU A 611 -24.73 11.03 19.65
C LEU A 611 -24.19 10.01 20.66
N HIS A 612 -23.11 10.33 21.36
CA HIS A 612 -22.54 9.44 22.37
C HIS A 612 -23.34 9.40 23.68
N ILE A 613 -23.95 10.52 24.07
CA ILE A 613 -24.85 10.57 25.23
C ILE A 613 -26.15 9.85 24.91
N LEU A 614 -26.68 10.02 23.69
CA LEU A 614 -27.86 9.30 23.23
C LEU A 614 -27.59 7.79 23.19
N SER A 615 -26.45 7.35 22.66
CA SER A 615 -26.12 5.92 22.65
C SER A 615 -25.95 5.34 24.06
N PHE A 616 -25.42 6.13 24.99
CA PHE A 616 -25.37 5.78 26.40
C PHE A 616 -26.78 5.67 27.03
N ALA A 617 -27.64 6.67 26.83
CA ALA A 617 -29.01 6.70 27.36
C ALA A 617 -29.88 5.56 26.81
N LEU A 618 -29.63 5.12 25.56
CA LEU A 618 -30.31 3.99 24.94
C LEU A 618 -29.72 2.62 25.33
N GLY A 619 -28.65 2.59 26.14
CA GLY A 619 -27.98 1.34 26.54
C GLY A 619 -27.25 0.63 25.40
N LEU A 620 -26.90 1.34 24.32
CA LEU A 620 -26.22 0.77 23.13
C LEU A 620 -24.70 0.70 23.29
N ARG A 621 -24.16 1.28 24.37
CA ARG A 621 -22.72 1.50 24.58
C ARG A 621 -22.26 0.86 25.89
N ASN A 622 -21.29 -0.06 25.79
CA ASN A 622 -20.69 -0.79 26.93
C ASN A 622 -19.40 -0.16 27.48
N SER A 623 -19.21 1.16 27.38
CA SER A 623 -18.02 1.82 27.93
C SER A 623 -18.25 2.35 29.34
N SER A 624 -17.16 2.63 30.07
CA SER A 624 -17.25 3.30 31.37
C SER A 624 -17.89 4.68 31.24
N GLU A 625 -18.86 4.96 32.12
CA GLU A 625 -19.53 6.26 32.27
C GLU A 625 -18.50 7.37 32.56
N GLU A 626 -17.53 7.04 33.43
CA GLU A 626 -16.39 7.91 33.77
C GLU A 626 -15.58 8.30 32.54
N GLY A 627 -15.33 7.35 31.62
CA GLY A 627 -14.56 7.61 30.41
C GLY A 627 -15.23 8.66 29.51
N ILE A 628 -16.56 8.60 29.38
CA ILE A 628 -17.31 9.61 28.60
C ILE A 628 -17.18 10.99 29.26
N ILE A 629 -17.38 11.08 30.58
CA ILE A 629 -17.28 12.34 31.32
C ILE A 629 -15.88 12.95 31.16
N TRP A 630 -14.82 12.16 31.36
CA TRP A 630 -13.44 12.63 31.25
C TRP A 630 -13.11 13.16 29.86
N ILE A 631 -13.40 12.39 28.81
CA ILE A 631 -13.06 12.78 27.43
C ILE A 631 -13.82 14.05 27.05
N VAL A 632 -15.12 14.12 27.34
CA VAL A 632 -15.96 15.28 27.03
C VAL A 632 -15.51 16.52 27.81
N ALA A 633 -15.29 16.39 29.12
CA ALA A 633 -14.90 17.52 29.97
C ALA A 633 -13.52 18.07 29.58
N ILE A 634 -12.50 17.21 29.40
CA ILE A 634 -11.16 17.64 29.00
C ILE A 634 -11.20 18.35 27.65
N THR A 635 -11.96 17.82 26.69
CA THR A 635 -12.07 18.43 25.36
C THR A 635 -12.70 19.83 25.44
N TYR A 636 -13.81 19.96 26.16
CA TYR A 636 -14.48 21.26 26.34
C TYR A 636 -13.61 22.24 27.09
N LEU A 637 -12.96 21.84 28.18
CA LEU A 637 -12.02 22.69 28.90
C LEU A 637 -10.88 23.17 28.00
N THR A 638 -10.34 22.28 27.16
CA THR A 638 -9.24 22.61 26.23
C THR A 638 -9.71 23.64 25.19
N ILE A 639 -10.87 23.41 24.57
CA ILE A 639 -11.44 24.32 23.57
C ILE A 639 -11.80 25.67 24.20
N GLN A 640 -12.42 25.64 25.38
CA GLN A 640 -12.79 26.83 26.14
C GLN A 640 -11.55 27.68 26.45
N TRP A 641 -10.54 27.06 27.06
CA TRP A 641 -9.29 27.73 27.45
C TRP A 641 -8.55 28.33 26.25
N ARG A 642 -8.51 27.61 25.12
CA ARG A 642 -7.71 28.01 23.96
C ARG A 642 -8.41 29.01 23.04
N HIS A 643 -9.74 28.92 22.90
CA HIS A 643 -10.50 29.67 21.90
C HIS A 643 -11.48 30.70 22.47
N GLY A 644 -11.61 30.83 23.80
CA GLY A 644 -12.44 31.86 24.43
C GLY A 644 -13.95 31.71 24.17
N LEU A 645 -14.43 30.49 23.95
CA LEU A 645 -15.84 30.17 23.68
C LEU A 645 -16.62 29.86 24.96
N ASP A 646 -16.43 30.67 26.00
CA ASP A 646 -16.83 30.37 27.37
C ASP A 646 -18.32 30.05 27.53
N GLU A 647 -19.20 30.92 27.06
CA GLU A 647 -20.64 30.76 27.22
C GLU A 647 -21.17 29.50 26.52
N TRP A 648 -20.79 29.31 25.25
CA TRP A 648 -21.27 28.20 24.44
C TRP A 648 -20.75 26.85 24.95
N ILE A 649 -19.46 26.77 25.27
CA ILE A 649 -18.85 25.53 25.75
C ILE A 649 -19.31 25.20 27.17
N PHE A 650 -19.48 26.20 28.04
CA PHE A 650 -20.01 25.98 29.40
C PHE A 650 -21.44 25.42 29.37
N VAL A 651 -22.33 25.99 28.56
CA VAL A 651 -23.70 25.48 28.38
C VAL A 651 -23.69 24.03 27.88
N LEU A 652 -22.87 23.78 26.87
CA LEU A 652 -22.78 22.49 26.21
C LEU A 652 -22.16 21.41 27.13
N MET A 653 -21.19 21.79 27.96
CA MET A 653 -20.66 20.95 29.04
C MET A 653 -21.70 20.65 30.11
N CYS A 654 -22.44 21.66 30.58
CA CYS A 654 -23.49 21.48 31.58
C CYS A 654 -24.58 20.53 31.07
N LEU A 655 -25.06 20.73 29.85
CA LEU A 655 -26.05 19.85 29.22
C LEU A 655 -25.53 18.42 29.08
N SER A 656 -24.29 18.28 28.60
CA SER A 656 -23.68 16.97 28.37
C SER A 656 -23.53 16.18 29.67
N ILE A 657 -22.89 16.77 30.68
CA ILE A 657 -22.63 16.10 31.96
C ILE A 657 -23.93 15.87 32.73
N SER A 658 -24.84 16.85 32.76
CA SER A 658 -26.14 16.66 33.44
C SER A 658 -26.95 15.53 32.81
N SER A 659 -26.92 15.39 31.48
CA SER A 659 -27.58 14.27 30.80
C SER A 659 -26.93 12.93 31.17
N ILE A 660 -25.60 12.86 31.25
CA ILE A 660 -24.91 11.63 31.67
C ILE A 660 -25.27 11.28 33.12
N LEU A 661 -25.27 12.26 34.03
CA LEU A 661 -25.63 12.03 35.43
C LEU A 661 -27.08 11.60 35.60
N TYR A 662 -28.01 12.09 34.76
CA TYR A 662 -29.41 11.69 34.81
C TYR A 662 -29.64 10.23 34.43
N PHE A 663 -28.87 9.70 33.47
CA PHE A 663 -29.00 8.31 32.99
C PHE A 663 -28.00 7.34 33.64
N GLY A 664 -26.94 7.86 34.28
CA GLY A 664 -25.83 7.07 34.83
C GLY A 664 -26.01 6.68 36.29
N LYS A 665 -24.97 6.04 36.84
CA LYS A 665 -24.95 5.54 38.21
C LYS A 665 -24.53 6.61 39.21
N ASP A 666 -24.99 6.48 40.45
CA ASP A 666 -24.63 7.37 41.55
C ASP A 666 -23.11 7.53 41.75
N ALA A 667 -22.32 6.53 41.39
CA ALA A 667 -20.87 6.53 41.52
C ALA A 667 -20.16 7.66 40.75
N VAL A 668 -20.72 8.12 39.62
CA VAL A 668 -20.10 9.16 38.78
C VAL A 668 -20.54 10.59 39.12
N TYR A 669 -21.46 10.78 40.07
CA TYR A 669 -21.98 12.10 40.44
C TYR A 669 -20.90 13.05 40.97
N GLY A 670 -20.01 12.56 41.83
CA GLY A 670 -18.90 13.37 42.36
C GLY A 670 -17.97 13.85 41.25
N LEU A 671 -17.65 12.96 40.30
CA LEU A 671 -16.84 13.28 39.13
C LEU A 671 -17.53 14.31 38.24
N GLY A 672 -18.80 14.10 37.90
CA GLY A 672 -19.56 15.00 37.02
C GLY A 672 -19.70 16.41 37.61
N ILE A 673 -20.07 16.53 38.88
CA ILE A 673 -20.17 17.83 39.56
C ILE A 673 -18.80 18.51 39.63
N GLY A 674 -17.75 17.75 39.95
CA GLY A 674 -16.38 18.24 39.97
C GLY A 674 -15.98 18.85 38.63
N MET A 675 -16.20 18.12 37.53
CA MET A 675 -15.87 18.58 36.17
C MET A 675 -16.64 19.83 35.74
N VAL A 676 -17.94 19.92 36.08
CA VAL A 676 -18.75 21.11 35.76
C VAL A 676 -18.28 22.35 36.52
N ALA A 677 -17.70 22.17 37.71
CA ALA A 677 -17.16 23.26 38.53
C ALA A 677 -15.78 23.76 38.05
N VAL A 678 -15.00 22.95 37.32
CA VAL A 678 -13.64 23.32 36.89
C VAL A 678 -13.61 24.61 36.06
N PRO A 679 -14.44 24.82 35.03
CA PRO A 679 -14.43 26.09 34.31
C PRO A 679 -14.70 27.28 35.25
N MET A 680 -15.61 27.14 36.22
CA MET A 680 -15.89 28.23 37.16
C MET A 680 -14.68 28.62 38.02
N LEU A 681 -13.72 27.72 38.23
CA LEU A 681 -12.48 27.97 38.99
C LEU A 681 -11.37 28.61 38.14
N VAL A 682 -11.43 28.42 36.82
CA VAL A 682 -10.39 28.88 35.88
C VAL A 682 -10.63 30.33 35.43
N PHE A 683 -11.84 30.87 35.63
CA PHE A 683 -12.25 32.22 35.21
C PHE A 683 -12.50 33.20 36.37
N TRP A 684 -11.78 33.03 37.49
CA TRP A 684 -11.61 34.08 38.51
C TRP A 684 -10.20 34.70 38.47
#